data_AF-A0A7C4X0A5-F1
#
_entry.id   AF-A0A7C4X0A5-F1
#
_cell.length_a   1.000
_cell.length_b   1.000
_cell.length_c   1.000
_cell.angle_alpha   90.00
_cell.angle_beta   90.00
_cell.angle_gamma   90.00
#
_symmetry.space_group_name_H-M   'P 1'
#
loop_
_entity.id
_entity.type
_entity.pdbx_description
1 polymer ?
#
loop_
_entity_poly.entity_id
_entity_poly.type
_entity_poly.pdbx_seq_one_letter_code
_entity_poly.pdbx_strand_id
1 'polypeptide(L)'
;MRSRFFSNEDYRNYSFISEKIRNLEHVIKLQKTGNAFARILFCLCAGIILYTSTVEGQTTSNLLEVNGKPFFASGMNLAWMSFANDLTSFNATTFTQQCKQLSAAGGNTLRWWLHTNGTSSPQFTNDTVSGITSTEINNLKRALDTAQRYNIHLVLCLWSFDMLQSNAGSGIARNKKLIEDSAATAAYIRNALTPMVNALKGHPAILCWEVCNEPEGMSAEFGWSTQRTTMAAIQAWTNRIAGAIHRLDPQAKVSNGSWNIKVLTDVNGMYNYYRDDRLIAAGKDSLGTLDFYMVHYYNVHFGPGESPFHHPKSYWNLDKPLLIGEFPAMGMYGGQIYTPIPPIEAYNYAYNNGYAGALSWTMTAHDGNGGLKEAAPAMENLVAQHADTLQIDITKFNFSPKFLQRPNDIVVTRRQSFSVALPLRQIITDPDDSVFTWKITNNNTALVAATLTNDSVLNFTPGTATAGIALITLEATDPKGKTAVTWFNIYLSDTTSANLALYRKTTASDIFYNYYPFRTTDGKTATNWWSYNPTAWIVVEFEKPQNFNKVVLNWSDKYARKYNLEISNDGENWTSVANILNGKSGINTHTFNTIVAKYLRINCLTRSSNNGYQLNEVEVYYDSTLNVGLPARQALKLFPNPVGEKLQVTLPANMCTSQHSQAYIFTLQGQLVKTSQLVAPVSQIHVGDLTAGIYLLQIAVNGNHLSQQFVKL
;
A
#
# COMPACT_ATOMS: atom_id res chain seq x y z
N MET A 1 59.90 59.14 -29.08
CA MET A 1 59.03 60.25 -29.56
C MET A 1 57.59 59.76 -29.37
N ARG A 2 56.66 60.44 -28.67
CA ARG A 2 55.86 61.62 -29.10
C ARG A 2 55.32 61.45 -30.54
N SER A 3 54.02 61.52 -30.88
CA SER A 3 52.72 61.67 -30.13
C SER A 3 51.57 61.16 -31.04
N ARG A 4 50.23 61.28 -30.86
CA ARG A 4 49.30 62.16 -30.09
C ARG A 4 47.92 61.43 -29.99
N PHE A 5 47.31 61.31 -28.79
CA PHE A 5 46.02 61.92 -28.36
C PHE A 5 44.67 61.35 -28.88
N PHE A 6 43.62 61.55 -28.06
CA PHE A 6 42.29 60.93 -28.11
C PHE A 6 41.20 61.76 -28.84
N SER A 7 40.09 61.10 -29.19
CA SER A 7 38.73 61.67 -29.15
C SER A 7 37.69 60.64 -28.73
N ASN A 8 36.78 60.97 -27.80
CA ASN A 8 35.67 60.11 -27.39
C ASN A 8 34.41 60.44 -28.21
N GLU A 9 33.83 59.46 -28.90
CA GLU A 9 32.38 59.42 -29.19
C GLU A 9 31.98 58.01 -29.64
N ASP A 10 31.35 57.21 -28.77
CA ASP A 10 30.33 56.21 -29.14
C ASP A 10 29.71 55.55 -27.88
N TYR A 11 28.81 56.28 -27.21
CA TYR A 11 27.91 55.74 -26.18
C TYR A 11 26.48 56.25 -26.44
N ARG A 12 25.83 55.69 -27.47
CA ARG A 12 24.43 56.01 -27.82
C ARG A 12 23.58 54.75 -27.98
N ASN A 13 23.06 54.22 -26.86
CA ASN A 13 21.83 53.40 -26.86
C ASN A 13 21.16 53.27 -25.46
N TYR A 14 21.27 54.31 -24.62
CA TYR A 14 20.59 54.41 -23.31
C TYR A 14 19.73 55.68 -23.23
N SER A 15 18.72 55.79 -24.11
CA SER A 15 17.83 56.98 -24.16
C SER A 15 16.33 56.67 -24.30
N PHE A 16 15.90 55.41 -24.46
CA PHE A 16 14.49 55.08 -24.75
C PHE A 16 13.59 54.79 -23.53
N ILE A 17 14.11 54.95 -22.30
CA ILE A 17 13.40 54.61 -21.05
C ILE A 17 13.01 55.86 -20.23
N SER A 18 13.80 56.95 -20.29
CA SER A 18 13.62 58.16 -19.46
C SER A 18 12.50 59.12 -19.90
N GLU A 19 11.76 58.77 -20.95
CA GLU A 19 10.63 59.55 -21.47
C GLU A 19 9.27 58.98 -21.07
N LYS A 20 9.12 57.64 -21.02
CA LYS A 20 7.88 56.99 -20.57
C LYS A 20 7.55 57.26 -19.10
N ILE A 21 8.57 57.41 -18.23
CA ILE A 21 8.37 57.64 -16.80
C ILE A 21 7.75 59.03 -16.52
N ARG A 22 8.14 60.07 -17.26
CA ARG A 22 7.63 61.45 -17.07
C ARG A 22 6.15 61.62 -17.44
N ASN A 23 5.60 60.77 -18.30
CA ASN A 23 4.18 60.83 -18.67
C ASN A 23 3.24 60.18 -17.64
N LEU A 24 3.74 59.36 -16.70
CA LEU A 24 2.94 58.77 -15.62
C LEU A 24 2.64 59.77 -14.49
N GLU A 25 3.60 60.61 -14.12
CA GLU A 25 3.42 61.61 -13.05
C GLU A 25 2.34 62.67 -13.38
N HIS A 26 2.11 62.93 -14.67
CA HIS A 26 1.14 63.93 -15.12
C HIS A 26 -0.32 63.44 -15.06
N VAL A 27 -0.55 62.12 -15.04
CA VAL A 27 -1.89 61.51 -14.94
C VAL A 27 -2.39 61.51 -13.50
N ILE A 28 -1.49 61.37 -12.52
CA ILE A 28 -1.82 61.26 -11.09
C ILE A 28 -2.34 62.59 -10.49
N LYS A 29 -2.14 63.74 -11.17
CA LYS A 29 -2.49 65.07 -10.65
C LYS A 29 -3.93 65.56 -10.90
N LEU A 30 -4.79 64.79 -11.58
CA LEU A 30 -6.18 65.20 -11.91
C LEU A 30 -7.27 64.46 -11.11
N GLN A 31 -7.14 64.42 -9.78
CA GLN A 31 -8.13 63.78 -8.89
C GLN A 31 -8.69 64.68 -7.78
N LYS A 32 -8.91 65.98 -8.07
CA LYS A 32 -9.55 66.95 -7.15
C LYS A 32 -10.57 67.91 -7.80
N THR A 33 -11.59 67.35 -8.44
CA THR A 33 -12.95 67.94 -8.55
C THR A 33 -13.92 66.81 -8.91
N GLY A 34 -15.07 66.74 -8.22
CA GLY A 34 -15.98 65.61 -8.38
C GLY A 34 -17.12 65.87 -9.36
N ASN A 35 -17.59 64.81 -10.04
CA ASN A 35 -18.99 64.71 -10.44
C ASN A 35 -19.44 63.24 -10.52
N ALA A 36 -20.71 62.95 -10.21
CA ALA A 36 -21.19 61.58 -9.96
C ALA A 36 -21.27 60.71 -11.23
N PHE A 37 -21.30 61.32 -12.41
CA PHE A 37 -21.46 60.62 -13.71
C PHE A 37 -20.27 59.71 -14.09
N ALA A 38 -19.07 59.98 -13.57
CA ALA A 38 -17.86 59.22 -13.94
C ALA A 38 -17.85 57.76 -13.44
N ARG A 39 -18.73 57.39 -12.49
CA ARG A 39 -18.71 56.06 -11.85
C ARG A 39 -19.37 54.94 -12.65
N ILE A 40 -20.24 55.25 -13.61
CA ILE A 40 -20.97 54.22 -14.39
C ILE A 40 -20.16 53.80 -15.64
N LEU A 41 -19.45 54.72 -16.28
CA LEU A 41 -18.63 54.40 -17.47
C LEU A 41 -17.39 53.56 -17.11
N PHE A 42 -16.87 53.69 -15.90
CA PHE A 42 -15.68 52.97 -15.42
C PHE A 42 -15.90 51.44 -15.30
N CYS A 43 -17.15 50.99 -15.17
CA CYS A 43 -17.49 49.56 -15.07
C CYS A 43 -17.61 48.85 -16.43
N LEU A 44 -17.60 49.58 -17.55
CA LEU A 44 -17.73 49.01 -18.91
C LEU A 44 -16.44 49.11 -19.75
N CYS A 45 -15.54 50.04 -19.43
CA CYS A 45 -14.23 50.13 -20.08
C CYS A 45 -13.12 49.35 -19.36
N ALA A 46 -13.34 48.85 -18.14
CA ALA A 46 -12.36 48.06 -17.40
C ALA A 46 -12.23 46.59 -17.86
N GLY A 47 -13.08 46.13 -18.79
CA GLY A 47 -13.09 44.74 -19.27
C GLY A 47 -12.31 44.47 -20.57
N ILE A 48 -11.81 45.51 -21.26
CA ILE A 48 -11.21 45.40 -22.58
C ILE A 48 -9.96 46.31 -22.67
N ILE A 49 -8.84 45.73 -23.14
CA ILE A 49 -7.51 46.36 -23.31
C ILE A 49 -6.81 46.73 -21.98
N LEU A 50 -6.11 45.75 -21.40
CA LEU A 50 -4.65 45.84 -21.19
C LEU A 50 -4.00 44.47 -20.89
N TYR A 51 -4.38 43.43 -21.65
CA TYR A 51 -3.61 42.18 -21.72
C TYR A 51 -2.35 42.37 -22.60
N THR A 52 -1.56 43.41 -22.31
CA THR A 52 -0.14 43.40 -22.67
C THR A 52 0.51 42.41 -21.71
N SER A 53 0.68 41.16 -22.14
CA SER A 53 1.58 40.25 -21.47
C SER A 53 2.94 40.93 -21.39
N THR A 54 3.39 41.23 -20.17
CA THR A 54 4.81 41.30 -19.88
C THR A 54 5.34 39.89 -20.09
N VAL A 55 5.68 39.60 -21.35
CA VAL A 55 6.75 38.64 -21.66
C VAL A 55 8.02 39.28 -21.11
N GLU A 56 8.17 39.21 -19.79
CA GLU A 56 9.49 39.00 -19.23
C GLU A 56 10.05 37.81 -20.00
N GLY A 57 11.11 38.06 -20.76
CA GLY A 57 11.85 37.00 -21.40
C GLY A 57 12.49 36.18 -20.31
N GLN A 58 11.74 35.22 -19.75
CA GLN A 58 12.33 34.11 -19.02
C GLN A 58 13.31 33.47 -19.99
N THR A 59 14.59 33.77 -19.80
CA THR A 59 15.68 32.93 -20.26
C THR A 59 15.53 31.62 -19.50
N THR A 60 14.68 30.74 -20.04
CA THR A 60 14.36 29.43 -19.45
C THR A 60 15.67 28.74 -19.17
N SER A 61 15.99 28.57 -17.89
CA SER A 61 17.26 27.99 -17.50
C SER A 61 17.39 26.60 -18.13
N ASN A 62 18.56 26.27 -18.67
CA ASN A 62 18.82 24.90 -19.12
C ASN A 62 19.03 23.92 -17.94
N LEU A 63 19.01 24.43 -16.70
CA LEU A 63 18.94 23.67 -15.47
C LEU A 63 17.54 23.04 -15.26
N LEU A 64 17.46 22.09 -14.33
CA LEU A 64 16.16 21.63 -13.83
C LEU A 64 15.55 22.67 -12.88
N GLU A 65 14.32 22.45 -12.43
CA GLU A 65 13.71 23.24 -11.37
C GLU A 65 13.32 22.35 -10.19
N VAL A 66 13.71 22.78 -8.98
CA VAL A 66 13.33 22.18 -7.69
C VAL A 66 12.86 23.31 -6.78
N ASN A 67 11.68 23.17 -6.16
CA ASN A 67 11.11 24.14 -5.22
C ASN A 67 11.10 25.60 -5.75
N GLY A 68 10.82 25.80 -7.05
CA GLY A 68 10.82 27.13 -7.68
C GLY A 68 12.20 27.75 -7.90
N LYS A 69 13.28 26.95 -7.82
CA LYS A 69 14.67 27.39 -8.01
C LYS A 69 15.39 26.58 -9.09
N PRO A 70 16.32 27.19 -9.87
CA PRO A 70 17.18 26.45 -10.79
C PRO A 70 18.08 25.46 -10.07
N PHE A 71 18.10 24.21 -10.52
CA PHE A 71 18.81 23.09 -9.92
C PHE A 71 19.72 22.40 -10.94
N PHE A 72 21.01 22.32 -10.65
CA PHE A 72 21.94 21.45 -11.38
C PHE A 72 22.08 20.12 -10.63
N ALA A 73 21.70 19.03 -11.28
CA ALA A 73 21.82 17.69 -10.71
C ALA A 73 23.28 17.19 -10.78
N SER A 74 24.06 17.48 -9.74
CA SER A 74 25.45 17.02 -9.59
C SER A 74 25.46 15.76 -8.74
N GLY A 75 25.91 14.64 -9.28
CA GLY A 75 25.76 13.39 -8.56
C GLY A 75 26.29 12.16 -9.25
N MET A 76 25.71 11.00 -8.90
CA MET A 76 26.19 9.69 -9.35
C MET A 76 25.07 8.67 -9.48
N ASN A 77 25.35 7.62 -10.24
CA ASN A 77 24.57 6.41 -10.28
C ASN A 77 24.91 5.53 -9.08
N LEU A 78 23.95 5.28 -8.19
CA LEU A 78 23.97 4.07 -7.37
C LEU A 78 23.74 2.85 -8.27
N ALA A 79 22.83 3.01 -9.23
CA ALA A 79 22.22 1.97 -10.04
C ALA A 79 21.49 0.92 -9.19
N TRP A 80 22.20 0.14 -8.37
CA TRP A 80 21.63 -0.82 -7.42
C TRP A 80 22.59 -1.12 -6.25
N MET A 81 22.05 -1.66 -5.16
CA MET A 81 22.80 -2.42 -4.16
C MET A 81 22.64 -3.94 -4.41
N SER A 82 21.42 -4.36 -4.77
CA SER A 82 21.06 -5.71 -5.19
C SER A 82 20.28 -5.62 -6.51
N PHE A 83 20.95 -5.95 -7.62
CA PHE A 83 20.43 -5.82 -8.98
C PHE A 83 19.03 -6.47 -9.13
N ALA A 84 18.07 -5.70 -9.65
CA ALA A 84 16.66 -6.07 -9.81
C ALA A 84 15.90 -6.55 -8.54
N ASN A 85 16.47 -6.37 -7.34
CA ASN A 85 15.95 -6.91 -6.07
C ASN A 85 15.91 -5.87 -4.93
N ASP A 86 16.31 -4.63 -5.20
CA ASP A 86 16.43 -3.55 -4.21
C ASP A 86 15.09 -3.10 -3.60
N LEU A 87 13.96 -3.20 -4.32
CA LEU A 87 12.63 -2.93 -3.77
C LEU A 87 12.15 -4.03 -2.81
N THR A 88 12.43 -5.29 -3.13
CA THR A 88 11.99 -6.47 -2.38
C THR A 88 12.89 -6.77 -1.17
N SER A 89 14.19 -6.47 -1.26
CA SER A 89 15.18 -6.74 -0.19
C SER A 89 16.03 -5.51 0.15
N PHE A 90 15.36 -4.36 0.33
CA PHE A 90 16.00 -3.05 0.53
C PHE A 90 17.01 -3.00 1.69
N ASN A 91 18.30 -2.89 1.35
CA ASN A 91 19.39 -2.70 2.31
C ASN A 91 19.48 -1.23 2.75
N ALA A 92 18.62 -0.86 3.71
CA ALA A 92 18.57 0.50 4.26
C ALA A 92 19.91 0.98 4.86
N THR A 93 20.74 0.09 5.41
CA THR A 93 22.06 0.44 5.98
C THR A 93 23.02 0.91 4.89
N THR A 94 23.16 0.14 3.82
CA THR A 94 23.99 0.53 2.67
C THR A 94 23.41 1.77 1.99
N PHE A 95 22.09 1.87 1.78
CA PHE A 95 21.48 3.05 1.15
C PHE A 95 21.73 4.34 1.96
N THR A 96 21.59 4.26 3.29
CA THR A 96 21.93 5.35 4.23
C THR A 96 23.38 5.77 4.10
N GLN A 97 24.30 4.81 4.03
CA GLN A 97 25.72 5.09 3.85
C GLN A 97 26.00 5.75 2.49
N GLN A 98 25.43 5.26 1.40
CA GLN A 98 25.60 5.82 0.05
C GLN A 98 25.11 7.28 -0.01
N CYS A 99 23.92 7.57 0.52
CA CYS A 99 23.39 8.94 0.59
C CYS A 99 24.28 9.86 1.43
N LYS A 100 24.73 9.39 2.60
CA LYS A 100 25.64 10.16 3.46
C LYS A 100 26.98 10.45 2.79
N GLN A 101 27.56 9.49 2.07
CA GLN A 101 28.85 9.64 1.39
C GLN A 101 28.75 10.57 0.18
N LEU A 102 27.68 10.48 -0.63
CA LEU A 102 27.44 11.40 -1.74
C LEU A 102 27.24 12.85 -1.24
N SER A 103 26.43 13.03 -0.21
CA SER A 103 26.15 14.34 0.42
C SER A 103 27.42 14.99 0.99
N ALA A 104 28.28 14.20 1.65
CA ALA A 104 29.56 14.68 2.15
C ALA A 104 30.54 15.11 1.04
N ALA A 105 30.42 14.52 -0.15
CA ALA A 105 31.18 14.91 -1.36
C ALA A 105 30.53 16.07 -2.15
N GLY A 106 29.53 16.76 -1.58
CA GLY A 106 28.84 17.88 -2.25
C GLY A 106 27.85 17.49 -3.33
N GLY A 107 27.65 16.19 -3.59
CA GLY A 107 26.66 15.68 -4.53
C GLY A 107 25.23 15.82 -3.99
N ASN A 108 24.27 16.05 -4.89
CA ASN A 108 22.86 16.32 -4.57
C ASN A 108 21.87 15.36 -5.25
N THR A 109 22.32 14.49 -6.15
CA THR A 109 21.44 13.61 -6.95
C THR A 109 21.98 12.18 -7.04
N LEU A 110 21.11 11.19 -6.84
CA LEU A 110 21.44 9.78 -6.91
C LEU A 110 20.50 9.05 -7.88
N ARG A 111 21.04 8.41 -8.92
CA ARG A 111 20.25 7.59 -9.87
C ARG A 111 20.20 6.13 -9.44
N TRP A 112 18.99 5.57 -9.35
CA TRP A 112 18.71 4.27 -8.76
C TRP A 112 17.63 3.52 -9.55
N TRP A 113 17.87 2.24 -9.81
CA TRP A 113 17.04 1.39 -10.66
C TRP A 113 16.11 0.50 -9.81
N LEU A 114 14.85 0.36 -10.23
CA LEU A 114 13.77 -0.18 -9.41
C LEU A 114 13.35 -1.60 -9.81
N HIS A 115 12.52 -1.76 -10.85
CA HIS A 115 12.15 -3.07 -11.38
C HIS A 115 13.29 -3.69 -12.21
N THR A 116 14.14 -2.83 -12.80
CA THR A 116 15.29 -3.19 -13.64
C THR A 116 14.89 -4.12 -14.79
N ASN A 117 14.98 -5.44 -14.59
CA ASN A 117 14.69 -6.46 -15.60
C ASN A 117 13.38 -7.23 -15.37
N GLY A 118 12.60 -6.91 -14.34
CA GLY A 118 11.36 -7.62 -14.01
C GLY A 118 11.54 -8.97 -13.30
N THR A 119 12.65 -9.19 -12.59
CA THR A 119 12.93 -10.45 -11.86
C THR A 119 12.20 -10.53 -10.51
N SER A 120 12.44 -9.60 -9.57
CA SER A 120 11.79 -9.62 -8.25
C SER A 120 10.60 -8.66 -8.12
N SER A 121 10.54 -7.62 -8.97
CA SER A 121 9.53 -6.57 -8.97
C SER A 121 9.21 -6.16 -10.41
N PRO A 122 7.95 -5.82 -10.77
CA PRO A 122 6.74 -5.97 -9.98
C PRO A 122 6.24 -7.43 -9.96
N GLN A 123 5.08 -7.70 -9.33
CA GLN A 123 4.48 -9.03 -9.31
C GLN A 123 3.80 -9.36 -10.65
N PHE A 124 3.95 -10.59 -11.12
CA PHE A 124 3.36 -11.07 -12.38
C PHE A 124 2.40 -12.24 -12.17
N THR A 125 1.40 -12.35 -13.05
CA THR A 125 0.51 -13.51 -13.16
C THR A 125 0.08 -13.66 -14.62
N ASN A 126 0.21 -14.86 -15.19
CA ASN A 126 -0.13 -15.19 -16.59
C ASN A 126 0.41 -14.16 -17.61
N ASP A 127 1.70 -13.87 -17.54
CA ASP A 127 2.42 -12.90 -18.38
C ASP A 127 1.82 -11.49 -18.42
N THR A 128 1.26 -11.05 -17.29
CA THR A 128 0.79 -9.67 -17.05
C THR A 128 1.17 -9.24 -15.64
N VAL A 129 1.40 -7.95 -15.42
CA VAL A 129 1.69 -7.42 -14.07
C VAL A 129 0.41 -7.45 -13.23
N SER A 130 0.43 -8.19 -12.12
CA SER A 130 -0.72 -8.40 -11.24
C SER A 130 -0.72 -7.49 -10.00
N GLY A 131 0.43 -6.94 -9.61
CA GLY A 131 0.51 -6.01 -8.47
C GLY A 131 1.90 -5.49 -8.17
N ILE A 132 1.99 -4.63 -7.16
CA ILE A 132 3.19 -4.34 -6.38
C ILE A 132 2.85 -4.49 -4.90
N THR A 133 3.77 -5.01 -4.09
CA THR A 133 3.48 -5.25 -2.66
C THR A 133 3.57 -3.96 -1.84
N SER A 134 2.89 -3.96 -0.70
CA SER A 134 3.04 -2.90 0.30
C SER A 134 4.47 -2.84 0.86
N THR A 135 5.21 -3.95 0.88
CA THR A 135 6.63 -3.98 1.26
C THR A 135 7.50 -3.17 0.30
N GLU A 136 7.35 -3.37 -1.01
CA GLU A 136 8.09 -2.63 -2.04
C GLU A 136 7.80 -1.12 -1.97
N ILE A 137 6.52 -0.72 -1.82
CA ILE A 137 6.14 0.70 -1.66
C ILE A 137 6.73 1.29 -0.37
N ASN A 138 6.66 0.57 0.76
CA ASN A 138 7.25 1.03 2.02
C ASN A 138 8.78 1.14 1.95
N ASN A 139 9.46 0.28 1.19
CA ASN A 139 10.90 0.34 0.97
C ASN A 139 11.29 1.52 0.07
N LEU A 140 10.57 1.75 -1.03
CA LEU A 140 10.76 2.92 -1.89
C LEU A 140 10.52 4.22 -1.12
N LYS A 141 9.49 4.27 -0.26
CA LYS A 141 9.30 5.39 0.68
C LYS A 141 10.52 5.55 1.60
N ARG A 142 10.96 4.49 2.29
CA ARG A 142 12.13 4.52 3.19
C ARG A 142 13.43 4.98 2.49
N ALA A 143 13.58 4.71 1.20
CA ALA A 143 14.70 5.21 0.40
C ALA A 143 14.60 6.72 0.18
N LEU A 144 13.44 7.21 -0.29
CA LEU A 144 13.17 8.65 -0.48
C LEU A 144 13.26 9.45 0.83
N ASP A 145 12.63 8.95 1.89
CA ASP A 145 12.74 9.39 3.28
C ASP A 145 14.22 9.56 3.72
N THR A 146 15.09 8.61 3.33
CA THR A 146 16.52 8.59 3.70
C THR A 146 17.34 9.54 2.83
N ALA A 147 17.09 9.59 1.52
CA ALA A 147 17.76 10.50 0.60
C ALA A 147 17.52 11.96 1.00
N GLN A 148 16.26 12.29 1.34
CA GLN A 148 15.89 13.62 1.81
C GLN A 148 16.69 14.08 3.05
N ARG A 149 16.90 13.18 4.02
CA ARG A 149 17.68 13.46 5.24
C ARG A 149 19.13 13.88 4.96
N TYR A 150 19.67 13.50 3.80
CA TYR A 150 21.03 13.87 3.35
C TYR A 150 21.04 14.93 2.23
N ASN A 151 19.91 15.60 1.98
CA ASN A 151 19.73 16.56 0.89
C ASN A 151 19.95 15.97 -0.51
N ILE A 152 19.65 14.68 -0.69
CA ILE A 152 19.79 13.95 -1.96
C ILE A 152 18.43 13.79 -2.64
N HIS A 153 18.35 14.18 -3.90
CA HIS A 153 17.25 13.84 -4.81
C HIS A 153 17.52 12.51 -5.52
N LEU A 154 16.45 11.76 -5.83
CA LEU A 154 16.51 10.48 -6.53
C LEU A 154 15.97 10.60 -7.96
N VAL A 155 16.73 10.06 -8.92
CA VAL A 155 16.20 9.66 -10.23
C VAL A 155 15.71 8.22 -10.09
N LEU A 156 14.40 8.02 -10.20
CA LEU A 156 13.73 6.73 -10.00
C LEU A 156 13.57 6.00 -11.34
N CYS A 157 14.59 5.23 -11.74
CA CYS A 157 14.58 4.49 -13.00
C CYS A 157 13.79 3.19 -12.87
N LEU A 158 12.65 3.12 -13.57
CA LEU A 158 11.71 2.01 -13.46
C LEU A 158 12.27 0.71 -14.04
N TRP A 159 12.84 0.75 -15.25
CA TRP A 159 13.28 -0.41 -16.02
C TRP A 159 14.67 -0.23 -16.64
N SER A 160 15.27 -1.28 -17.19
CA SER A 160 16.50 -1.25 -17.99
C SER A 160 16.37 -2.18 -19.21
N PHE A 161 17.19 -1.97 -20.23
CA PHE A 161 17.31 -2.85 -21.41
C PHE A 161 17.52 -4.33 -21.06
N ASP A 162 18.08 -4.58 -19.86
CA ASP A 162 18.22 -5.88 -19.22
C ASP A 162 16.94 -6.73 -19.23
N MET A 163 15.75 -6.09 -19.26
CA MET A 163 14.47 -6.80 -19.31
C MET A 163 14.31 -7.70 -20.55
N LEU A 164 15.10 -7.48 -21.63
CA LEU A 164 15.16 -8.37 -22.81
C LEU A 164 16.50 -9.13 -22.97
N GLN A 165 17.37 -9.12 -21.96
CA GLN A 165 18.73 -9.68 -22.04
C GLN A 165 18.86 -11.03 -21.32
N SER A 166 19.33 -12.05 -22.04
CA SER A 166 19.26 -13.46 -21.60
C SER A 166 20.12 -13.81 -20.38
N ASN A 167 21.26 -13.16 -20.19
CA ASN A 167 22.11 -13.36 -19.01
C ASN A 167 21.74 -12.43 -17.84
N ALA A 168 20.75 -11.55 -17.99
CA ALA A 168 20.37 -10.61 -16.93
C ALA A 168 19.25 -11.14 -16.01
N GLY A 169 18.30 -11.93 -16.53
CA GLY A 169 17.17 -12.42 -15.73
C GLY A 169 16.18 -13.32 -16.46
N SER A 170 15.09 -13.69 -15.77
CA SER A 170 14.03 -14.55 -16.33
C SER A 170 12.80 -13.74 -16.75
N GLY A 171 12.10 -14.18 -17.80
CA GLY A 171 10.81 -13.60 -18.20
C GLY A 171 10.80 -12.72 -19.46
N ILE A 172 11.82 -12.82 -20.32
CA ILE A 172 11.96 -11.98 -21.52
C ILE A 172 10.68 -11.95 -22.39
N ALA A 173 9.93 -13.05 -22.49
CA ALA A 173 8.65 -13.07 -23.20
C ALA A 173 7.57 -12.15 -22.57
N ARG A 174 7.39 -12.20 -21.24
CA ARG A 174 6.45 -11.32 -20.52
C ARG A 174 6.91 -9.85 -20.50
N ASN A 175 8.23 -9.64 -20.50
CA ASN A 175 8.84 -8.31 -20.56
C ASN A 175 8.70 -7.67 -21.95
N LYS A 176 8.94 -8.42 -23.03
CA LYS A 176 8.69 -7.99 -24.41
C LYS A 176 7.21 -7.65 -24.62
N LYS A 177 6.31 -8.50 -24.12
CA LYS A 177 4.87 -8.26 -24.12
C LYS A 177 4.49 -6.99 -23.34
N LEU A 178 5.15 -6.66 -22.23
CA LEU A 178 4.88 -5.42 -21.48
C LEU A 178 5.12 -4.13 -22.31
N ILE A 179 6.10 -4.17 -23.22
CA ILE A 179 6.42 -3.08 -24.15
C ILE A 179 5.46 -3.07 -25.35
N GLU A 180 5.24 -4.24 -25.97
CA GLU A 180 4.53 -4.34 -27.26
C GLU A 180 3.01 -4.41 -27.14
N ASP A 181 2.47 -5.02 -26.08
CA ASP A 181 1.02 -5.19 -25.87
C ASP A 181 0.45 -4.09 -24.95
N SER A 182 -0.50 -3.32 -25.48
CA SER A 182 -1.08 -2.18 -24.77
C SER A 182 -1.90 -2.57 -23.53
N ALA A 183 -2.46 -3.79 -23.48
CA ALA A 183 -3.18 -4.29 -22.31
C ALA A 183 -2.22 -4.72 -21.19
N ALA A 184 -1.05 -5.26 -21.53
CA ALA A 184 0.04 -5.54 -20.61
C ALA A 184 0.65 -4.24 -20.05
N THR A 185 0.89 -3.22 -20.91
CA THR A 185 1.28 -1.88 -20.44
C THR A 185 0.23 -1.30 -19.48
N ALA A 186 -1.06 -1.39 -19.83
CA ALA A 186 -2.16 -0.91 -18.99
C ALA A 186 -2.39 -1.75 -17.72
N ALA A 187 -1.92 -2.99 -17.66
CA ALA A 187 -1.89 -3.79 -16.43
C ALA A 187 -0.78 -3.30 -15.49
N TYR A 188 0.44 -3.08 -16.01
CA TYR A 188 1.54 -2.48 -15.23
C TYR A 188 1.19 -1.10 -14.68
N ILE A 189 0.66 -0.22 -15.53
CA ILE A 189 0.26 1.14 -15.15
C ILE A 189 -0.75 1.09 -13.99
N ARG A 190 -1.75 0.22 -14.08
CA ARG A 190 -2.83 0.10 -13.08
C ARG A 190 -2.38 -0.57 -11.78
N ASN A 191 -1.60 -1.65 -11.88
CA ASN A 191 -1.39 -2.59 -10.78
C ASN A 191 -0.06 -2.34 -10.03
N ALA A 192 0.91 -1.65 -10.64
CA ALA A 192 2.20 -1.33 -10.01
C ALA A 192 2.50 0.17 -9.99
N LEU A 193 2.48 0.84 -11.15
CA LEU A 193 2.84 2.27 -11.25
C LEU A 193 1.85 3.18 -10.51
N THR A 194 0.55 2.96 -10.67
CA THR A 194 -0.51 3.76 -10.03
C THR A 194 -0.44 3.69 -8.49
N PRO A 195 -0.25 2.51 -7.85
CA PRO A 195 0.06 2.43 -6.43
C PRO A 195 1.34 3.17 -6.01
N MET A 196 2.45 3.04 -6.75
CA MET A 196 3.70 3.74 -6.41
C MET A 196 3.54 5.26 -6.44
N VAL A 197 3.07 5.82 -7.56
CA VAL A 197 2.96 7.28 -7.72
C VAL A 197 1.96 7.86 -6.72
N ASN A 198 0.80 7.22 -6.48
CA ASN A 198 -0.14 7.74 -5.48
C ASN A 198 0.38 7.69 -4.04
N ALA A 199 1.28 6.77 -3.70
CA ALA A 199 1.87 6.68 -2.36
C ALA A 199 3.03 7.66 -2.12
N LEU A 200 3.60 8.24 -3.20
CA LEU A 200 4.88 8.95 -3.17
C LEU A 200 4.87 10.33 -3.84
N LYS A 201 3.77 10.71 -4.51
CA LYS A 201 3.63 12.00 -5.19
C LYS A 201 3.85 13.21 -4.27
N GLY A 202 4.49 14.24 -4.81
CA GLY A 202 4.93 15.41 -4.04
C GLY A 202 6.01 15.14 -2.97
N HIS A 203 6.66 13.97 -2.95
CA HIS A 203 7.83 13.73 -2.09
C HIS A 203 9.05 14.48 -2.67
N PRO A 204 9.64 15.47 -2.00
CA PRO A 204 10.57 16.42 -2.64
C PRO A 204 11.94 15.83 -2.97
N ALA A 205 12.31 14.68 -2.37
CA ALA A 205 13.45 13.88 -2.82
C ALA A 205 13.23 13.10 -4.14
N ILE A 206 12.08 13.21 -4.82
CA ILE A 206 11.96 12.73 -6.21
C ILE A 206 12.45 13.85 -7.14
N LEU A 207 13.48 13.61 -7.94
CA LEU A 207 13.86 14.50 -9.04
C LEU A 207 12.98 14.26 -10.27
N CYS A 208 12.87 12.98 -10.65
CA CYS A 208 12.00 12.50 -11.71
C CYS A 208 11.73 11.00 -11.56
N TRP A 209 10.73 10.53 -12.30
CA TRP A 209 10.62 9.14 -12.69
C TRP A 209 11.29 8.97 -14.05
N GLU A 210 12.20 8.01 -14.16
CA GLU A 210 12.81 7.63 -15.43
C GLU A 210 12.16 6.35 -15.94
N VAL A 211 11.72 6.33 -17.19
CA VAL A 211 10.96 5.18 -17.72
C VAL A 211 11.86 3.96 -17.91
N CYS A 212 12.99 4.13 -18.58
CA CYS A 212 13.91 3.03 -18.87
C CYS A 212 15.35 3.52 -19.06
N ASN A 213 16.29 2.74 -18.52
CA ASN A 213 17.72 2.82 -18.82
C ASN A 213 18.03 2.18 -20.19
N GLU A 214 18.61 2.99 -21.08
CA GLU A 214 19.12 2.64 -22.41
C GLU A 214 18.19 1.74 -23.25
N PRO A 215 16.89 2.06 -23.39
CA PRO A 215 15.95 1.19 -24.12
C PRO A 215 16.33 0.99 -25.59
N GLU A 216 17.22 1.82 -26.16
CA GLU A 216 17.82 1.57 -27.48
C GLU A 216 18.53 0.21 -27.53
N GLY A 217 19.09 -0.26 -26.41
CA GLY A 217 19.63 -1.61 -26.25
C GLY A 217 18.63 -2.74 -26.55
N MET A 218 17.33 -2.47 -26.39
CA MET A 218 16.23 -3.37 -26.74
C MET A 218 15.73 -3.24 -28.17
N SER A 219 16.18 -2.24 -28.94
CA SER A 219 15.66 -1.95 -30.27
C SER A 219 16.23 -2.88 -31.35
N ALA A 220 15.51 -3.08 -32.45
CA ALA A 220 15.99 -3.70 -33.67
C ALA A 220 16.91 -2.76 -34.47
N GLU A 221 16.73 -1.46 -34.26
CA GLU A 221 17.40 -0.35 -34.92
C GLU A 221 18.84 -0.11 -34.40
N PHE A 222 19.10 -0.38 -33.11
CA PHE A 222 20.41 -0.13 -32.47
C PHE A 222 20.90 -1.27 -31.55
N GLY A 223 19.99 -2.09 -31.02
CA GLY A 223 20.18 -2.72 -29.72
C GLY A 223 21.11 -3.93 -29.66
N TRP A 224 21.69 -4.18 -28.48
CA TRP A 224 22.54 -5.35 -28.16
C TRP A 224 21.81 -6.47 -27.41
N SER A 225 20.58 -6.23 -26.90
CA SER A 225 19.82 -7.23 -26.13
C SER A 225 19.50 -8.50 -26.93
N THR A 226 19.50 -9.63 -26.22
CA THR A 226 19.31 -10.98 -26.79
C THR A 226 17.95 -11.12 -27.49
N GLN A 227 16.91 -10.45 -26.98
CA GLN A 227 15.67 -10.22 -27.70
C GLN A 227 15.47 -8.73 -27.93
N ARG A 228 14.79 -8.40 -29.03
CA ARG A 228 14.59 -7.03 -29.49
C ARG A 228 13.12 -6.74 -29.78
N THR A 229 12.77 -5.46 -29.74
CA THR A 229 11.50 -4.85 -30.16
C THR A 229 11.80 -3.75 -31.19
N THR A 230 10.89 -2.84 -31.50
CA THR A 230 11.15 -1.67 -32.36
C THR A 230 11.22 -0.38 -31.53
N MET A 231 11.91 0.63 -32.04
CA MET A 231 11.88 1.98 -31.45
C MET A 231 10.45 2.52 -31.40
N ALA A 232 9.60 2.21 -32.39
CA ALA A 232 8.19 2.59 -32.37
C ALA A 232 7.41 1.99 -31.18
N ALA A 233 7.71 0.75 -30.79
CA ALA A 233 7.12 0.12 -29.60
C ALA A 233 7.66 0.74 -28.30
N ILE A 234 8.97 1.00 -28.24
CA ILE A 234 9.63 1.71 -27.11
C ILE A 234 9.01 3.10 -26.92
N GLN A 235 8.92 3.91 -27.99
CA GLN A 235 8.30 5.24 -27.96
C GLN A 235 6.84 5.16 -27.48
N ALA A 236 6.06 4.19 -27.97
CA ALA A 236 4.67 4.01 -27.57
C ALA A 236 4.51 3.59 -26.10
N TRP A 237 5.45 2.79 -25.58
CA TRP A 237 5.49 2.36 -24.18
C TRP A 237 5.90 3.52 -23.26
N THR A 238 6.95 4.25 -23.60
CA THR A 238 7.43 5.44 -22.88
C THR A 238 6.38 6.54 -22.82
N ASN A 239 5.71 6.83 -23.93
CA ASN A 239 4.59 7.78 -24.00
C ASN A 239 3.46 7.39 -23.02
N ARG A 240 3.04 6.11 -22.98
CA ARG A 240 1.97 5.64 -22.08
C ARG A 240 2.36 5.68 -20.60
N ILE A 241 3.61 5.37 -20.26
CA ILE A 241 4.10 5.44 -18.87
C ILE A 241 4.20 6.90 -18.41
N ALA A 242 4.80 7.78 -19.22
CA ALA A 242 4.90 9.21 -18.90
C ALA A 242 3.52 9.86 -18.72
N GLY A 243 2.60 9.64 -19.65
CA GLY A 243 1.24 10.18 -19.59
C GLY A 243 0.43 9.66 -18.41
N ALA A 244 0.70 8.43 -17.95
CA ALA A 244 0.14 7.92 -16.71
C ALA A 244 0.69 8.64 -15.47
N ILE A 245 2.00 8.91 -15.41
CA ILE A 245 2.63 9.63 -14.29
C ILE A 245 2.07 11.05 -14.20
N HIS A 246 2.07 11.81 -15.29
CA HIS A 246 1.56 13.19 -15.33
C HIS A 246 0.06 13.32 -14.97
N ARG A 247 -0.75 12.26 -15.17
CA ARG A 247 -2.15 12.23 -14.70
C ARG A 247 -2.31 11.93 -13.21
N LEU A 248 -1.33 11.28 -12.60
CA LEU A 248 -1.35 10.86 -11.18
C LEU A 248 -0.71 11.89 -10.26
N ASP A 249 0.36 12.53 -10.75
CA ASP A 249 1.05 13.67 -10.17
C ASP A 249 1.45 14.68 -11.28
N PRO A 250 0.66 15.74 -11.50
CA PRO A 250 0.96 16.78 -12.49
C PRO A 250 2.20 17.66 -12.19
N GLN A 251 2.93 17.41 -11.09
CA GLN A 251 4.21 18.06 -10.80
C GLN A 251 5.40 17.07 -10.82
N ALA A 252 5.15 15.77 -10.96
CA ALA A 252 6.21 14.79 -11.15
C ALA A 252 6.82 14.93 -12.54
N LYS A 253 8.16 15.05 -12.60
CA LYS A 253 8.91 15.10 -13.86
C LYS A 253 9.16 13.69 -14.40
N VAL A 254 9.17 13.52 -15.72
CA VAL A 254 9.50 12.26 -16.40
C VAL A 254 10.68 12.43 -17.36
N SER A 255 11.58 11.44 -17.39
CA SER A 255 12.71 11.36 -18.32
C SER A 255 12.98 9.91 -18.78
N ASN A 256 14.01 9.72 -19.61
CA ASN A 256 14.44 8.44 -20.17
C ASN A 256 15.94 8.53 -20.48
N GLY A 257 16.79 7.72 -19.81
CA GLY A 257 18.24 7.73 -20.02
C GLY A 257 18.60 6.98 -21.30
N SER A 258 18.90 7.70 -22.38
CA SER A 258 19.30 7.10 -23.66
C SER A 258 20.81 6.99 -23.79
N TRP A 259 21.25 5.85 -24.33
CA TRP A 259 22.67 5.43 -24.41
C TRP A 259 23.62 6.41 -25.13
N ASN A 260 23.08 7.27 -26.00
CA ASN A 260 23.84 8.29 -26.72
C ASN A 260 22.94 9.39 -27.30
N ILE A 261 23.53 10.57 -27.58
CA ILE A 261 22.84 11.72 -28.16
C ILE A 261 22.23 11.46 -29.56
N LYS A 262 22.72 10.45 -30.30
CA LYS A 262 22.21 10.02 -31.63
C LYS A 262 20.71 9.81 -31.71
N VAL A 263 20.08 9.43 -30.61
CA VAL A 263 18.63 9.17 -30.50
C VAL A 263 17.84 10.29 -29.83
N LEU A 264 18.52 11.41 -29.50
CA LEU A 264 17.97 12.55 -28.75
C LEU A 264 18.06 13.90 -29.48
N THR A 265 18.81 14.01 -30.59
CA THR A 265 18.92 15.24 -31.39
C THR A 265 18.58 15.02 -32.86
N ASP A 266 18.15 16.07 -33.55
CA ASP A 266 17.95 16.10 -35.01
C ASP A 266 19.15 16.72 -35.77
N VAL A 267 20.24 17.02 -35.06
CA VAL A 267 21.46 17.64 -35.60
C VAL A 267 22.31 16.63 -36.38
N ASN A 268 22.98 17.08 -37.45
CA ASN A 268 23.90 16.28 -38.28
C ASN A 268 23.32 14.96 -38.83
N GLY A 269 22.00 14.86 -39.03
CA GLY A 269 21.34 13.65 -39.52
C GLY A 269 21.07 12.58 -38.45
N MET A 270 21.25 12.91 -37.16
CA MET A 270 20.71 12.16 -36.03
C MET A 270 19.17 12.31 -35.98
N TYR A 271 18.49 11.54 -35.11
CA TYR A 271 17.03 11.63 -34.97
C TYR A 271 16.59 11.54 -33.51
N ASN A 272 15.93 12.59 -33.00
CA ASN A 272 15.37 12.61 -31.64
C ASN A 272 14.11 11.71 -31.53
N TYR A 273 14.25 10.44 -31.13
CA TYR A 273 13.11 9.54 -30.94
C TYR A 273 12.15 9.98 -29.82
N TYR A 274 12.61 10.82 -28.89
CA TYR A 274 11.89 11.20 -27.66
C TYR A 274 11.29 12.61 -27.71
N ARG A 275 11.30 13.26 -28.88
CA ARG A 275 10.58 14.52 -29.12
C ARG A 275 9.07 14.31 -29.01
N ASP A 276 8.34 15.29 -28.49
CA ASP A 276 6.94 15.11 -28.07
C ASP A 276 6.01 14.71 -29.21
N ASP A 277 6.13 15.32 -30.39
CA ASP A 277 5.35 14.95 -31.57
C ASP A 277 5.55 13.48 -31.97
N ARG A 278 6.76 12.94 -31.75
CA ARG A 278 7.13 11.56 -32.09
C ARG A 278 6.66 10.57 -31.01
N LEU A 279 6.78 10.90 -29.73
CA LEU A 279 6.21 10.11 -28.63
C LEU A 279 4.68 10.05 -28.71
N ILE A 280 4.02 11.20 -28.91
CA ILE A 280 2.56 11.30 -29.07
C ILE A 280 2.12 10.58 -30.35
N ALA A 281 2.87 10.68 -31.45
CA ALA A 281 2.58 9.92 -32.68
C ALA A 281 2.69 8.40 -32.48
N ALA A 282 3.58 7.91 -31.62
CA ALA A 282 3.72 6.48 -31.34
C ALA A 282 2.65 5.95 -30.36
N GLY A 283 2.58 6.50 -29.15
CA GLY A 283 1.76 5.94 -28.07
C GLY A 283 0.32 6.46 -27.99
N LYS A 284 0.03 7.58 -28.66
CA LYS A 284 -1.26 8.30 -28.74
C LYS A 284 -1.74 8.98 -27.44
N ASP A 285 -0.89 9.09 -26.42
CA ASP A 285 -1.17 9.85 -25.20
C ASP A 285 -0.62 11.27 -25.32
N SER A 286 -1.49 12.29 -25.28
CA SER A 286 -1.08 13.70 -25.39
C SER A 286 -0.37 14.25 -24.15
N LEU A 287 -0.38 13.52 -23.03
CA LEU A 287 0.41 13.83 -21.83
C LEU A 287 1.70 12.99 -21.76
N GLY A 288 1.96 12.13 -22.74
CA GLY A 288 3.08 11.20 -22.75
C GLY A 288 4.38 11.77 -23.29
N THR A 289 4.82 12.87 -22.69
CA THR A 289 6.02 13.65 -23.05
C THR A 289 7.12 13.44 -22.00
N LEU A 290 8.34 13.92 -22.25
CA LEU A 290 9.39 14.03 -21.23
C LEU A 290 9.56 15.49 -20.79
N ASP A 291 9.88 15.77 -19.53
CA ASP A 291 10.22 17.12 -19.06
C ASP A 291 11.63 17.55 -19.50
N PHE A 292 12.56 16.58 -19.51
CA PHE A 292 13.95 16.79 -19.89
C PHE A 292 14.54 15.51 -20.49
N TYR A 293 15.54 15.68 -21.33
CA TYR A 293 16.28 14.58 -21.93
C TYR A 293 17.44 14.14 -21.04
N MET A 294 17.76 12.86 -21.03
CA MET A 294 18.88 12.29 -20.29
C MET A 294 19.76 11.48 -21.24
N VAL A 295 21.05 11.83 -21.33
CA VAL A 295 21.99 11.26 -22.30
C VAL A 295 23.19 10.62 -21.61
N HIS A 296 23.61 9.45 -22.08
CA HIS A 296 24.81 8.78 -21.61
C HIS A 296 25.98 8.98 -22.59
N TYR A 297 27.21 8.88 -22.09
CA TYR A 297 28.40 8.92 -22.94
C TYR A 297 29.59 8.15 -22.35
N TYR A 298 30.08 7.19 -23.14
CA TYR A 298 31.31 6.45 -22.86
C TYR A 298 32.27 6.60 -24.05
N ASN A 299 33.46 7.15 -23.79
CA ASN A 299 34.50 7.44 -24.80
C ASN A 299 35.08 6.18 -25.47
N VAL A 300 34.83 4.99 -24.90
CA VAL A 300 35.18 3.69 -25.53
C VAL A 300 34.23 3.31 -26.67
N HIS A 301 33.05 3.93 -26.76
CA HIS A 301 32.01 3.62 -27.77
C HIS A 301 31.75 4.77 -28.77
N PHE A 302 31.95 6.03 -28.37
CA PHE A 302 31.55 7.20 -29.15
C PHE A 302 32.64 8.27 -29.24
N GLY A 303 32.75 8.92 -30.40
CA GLY A 303 33.74 9.96 -30.65
C GLY A 303 33.34 11.34 -30.13
N PRO A 304 34.15 12.38 -30.42
CA PRO A 304 33.85 13.77 -30.06
C PRO A 304 32.52 14.28 -30.64
N GLY A 305 32.20 13.90 -31.88
CA GLY A 305 31.01 14.39 -32.61
C GLY A 305 29.67 13.99 -31.99
N GLU A 306 29.68 13.02 -31.07
CA GLU A 306 28.51 12.53 -30.35
C GLU A 306 28.70 12.64 -28.82
N SER A 307 29.67 13.46 -28.40
CA SER A 307 30.07 13.65 -26.99
C SER A 307 29.45 14.91 -26.38
N PRO A 308 28.69 14.81 -25.28
CA PRO A 308 28.21 15.97 -24.55
C PRO A 308 29.32 16.74 -23.82
N PHE A 309 30.57 16.24 -23.85
CA PHE A 309 31.75 16.90 -23.30
C PHE A 309 32.62 17.60 -24.35
N HIS A 310 32.27 17.49 -25.64
CA HIS A 310 32.92 18.22 -26.74
C HIS A 310 32.01 19.27 -27.39
N HIS A 311 30.71 19.24 -27.08
CA HIS A 311 29.71 20.17 -27.58
C HIS A 311 28.86 20.75 -26.43
N PRO A 312 28.50 22.05 -26.45
CA PRO A 312 27.61 22.64 -25.45
C PRO A 312 26.16 22.23 -25.68
N LYS A 313 25.29 22.34 -24.66
CA LYS A 313 23.87 21.95 -24.76
C LYS A 313 23.15 22.63 -25.93
N SER A 314 23.52 23.88 -26.24
CA SER A 314 22.97 24.66 -27.35
C SER A 314 23.24 24.06 -28.74
N TYR A 315 24.34 23.32 -28.93
CA TYR A 315 24.69 22.68 -30.19
C TYR A 315 23.66 21.62 -30.60
N TRP A 316 23.09 20.89 -29.64
CA TRP A 316 22.12 19.82 -29.88
C TRP A 316 20.72 20.31 -30.28
N ASN A 317 20.48 21.62 -30.28
CA ASN A 317 19.21 22.25 -30.68
C ASN A 317 17.96 21.65 -29.98
N LEU A 318 18.08 21.39 -28.67
CA LEU A 318 17.01 20.77 -27.87
C LEU A 318 16.12 21.80 -27.18
N ASP A 319 14.82 21.54 -27.27
CA ASP A 319 13.70 22.30 -26.71
C ASP A 319 13.59 22.26 -25.18
N LYS A 320 14.34 21.36 -24.53
CA LYS A 320 14.23 21.03 -23.10
C LYS A 320 15.60 21.02 -22.40
N PRO A 321 15.67 20.98 -21.06
CA PRO A 321 16.90 20.67 -20.35
C PRO A 321 17.50 19.33 -20.81
N LEU A 322 18.83 19.21 -20.73
CA LEU A 322 19.58 17.99 -21.08
C LEU A 322 20.53 17.63 -19.95
N LEU A 323 20.29 16.49 -19.29
CA LEU A 323 21.12 15.97 -18.21
C LEU A 323 22.05 14.88 -18.73
N ILE A 324 23.32 14.87 -18.32
CA ILE A 324 24.24 13.77 -18.63
C ILE A 324 24.05 12.69 -17.55
N GLY A 325 23.38 11.58 -17.92
CA GLY A 325 22.89 10.56 -16.99
C GLY A 325 23.92 9.50 -16.59
N GLU A 326 24.89 9.24 -17.48
CA GLU A 326 26.03 8.35 -17.22
C GLU A 326 27.28 8.80 -18.00
N PHE A 327 28.42 8.68 -17.33
CA PHE A 327 29.78 8.77 -17.89
C PHE A 327 30.78 8.20 -16.85
N PRO A 328 32.00 7.77 -17.25
CA PRO A 328 32.96 7.16 -16.31
C PRO A 328 33.31 8.08 -15.13
N ALA A 329 33.08 7.60 -13.90
CA ALA A 329 33.42 8.32 -12.67
C ALA A 329 34.93 8.57 -12.50
N MET A 330 35.78 7.75 -13.11
CA MET A 330 37.23 7.97 -13.15
C MET A 330 37.67 9.13 -14.07
N GLY A 331 36.80 9.59 -14.98
CA GLY A 331 37.12 10.48 -16.09
C GLY A 331 37.38 9.71 -17.39
N MET A 332 37.37 10.43 -18.52
CA MET A 332 37.48 9.84 -19.85
C MET A 332 38.92 9.91 -20.36
N TYR A 333 39.58 8.74 -20.50
CA TYR A 333 40.94 8.62 -21.02
C TYR A 333 40.96 7.70 -22.24
N GLY A 334 41.56 8.13 -23.34
CA GLY A 334 41.71 7.33 -24.56
C GLY A 334 40.39 6.93 -25.22
N GLY A 335 40.31 5.72 -25.77
CA GLY A 335 39.17 5.29 -26.57
C GLY A 335 39.10 6.04 -27.90
N GLN A 336 37.94 6.64 -28.19
CA GLN A 336 37.68 7.44 -29.39
C GLN A 336 38.01 8.94 -29.24
N ILE A 337 38.54 9.38 -28.08
CA ILE A 337 38.90 10.79 -27.83
C ILE A 337 40.41 10.95 -27.65
N TYR A 338 40.95 12.05 -28.18
CA TYR A 338 42.40 12.33 -28.19
C TYR A 338 42.89 13.09 -26.96
N THR A 339 42.04 13.97 -26.41
CA THR A 339 42.32 14.75 -25.19
C THR A 339 41.63 14.06 -24.01
N PRO A 340 42.35 13.68 -22.94
CA PRO A 340 41.72 13.20 -21.70
C PRO A 340 40.84 14.26 -21.05
N ILE A 341 39.73 13.84 -20.44
CA ILE A 341 38.81 14.71 -19.69
C ILE A 341 38.68 14.16 -18.26
N PRO A 342 39.44 14.68 -17.27
CA PRO A 342 39.36 14.25 -15.88
C PRO A 342 38.00 14.56 -15.23
N PRO A 343 37.63 13.94 -14.09
CA PRO A 343 36.34 14.15 -13.44
C PRO A 343 36.02 15.63 -13.17
N ILE A 344 36.99 16.39 -12.64
CA ILE A 344 36.83 17.82 -12.36
C ILE A 344 36.48 18.60 -13.63
N GLU A 345 37.08 18.26 -14.77
CA GLU A 345 36.77 18.90 -16.04
C GLU A 345 35.39 18.48 -16.57
N ALA A 346 35.02 17.20 -16.46
CA ALA A 346 33.73 16.69 -16.92
C ALA A 346 32.54 17.38 -16.22
N TYR A 347 32.56 17.47 -14.88
CA TYR A 347 31.49 18.14 -14.11
C TYR A 347 31.44 19.65 -14.38
N ASN A 348 32.60 20.34 -14.40
CA ASN A 348 32.65 21.77 -14.71
C ASN A 348 32.25 22.06 -16.16
N TYR A 349 32.59 21.19 -17.12
CA TYR A 349 32.18 21.35 -18.52
C TYR A 349 30.66 21.28 -18.62
N ALA A 350 30.04 20.25 -18.02
CA ALA A 350 28.58 20.09 -18.04
C ALA A 350 27.86 21.33 -17.49
N TYR A 351 28.28 21.83 -16.33
CA TYR A 351 27.71 23.04 -15.72
C TYR A 351 27.90 24.27 -16.62
N ASN A 352 29.14 24.59 -17.00
CA ASN A 352 29.47 25.81 -17.72
C ASN A 352 28.95 25.84 -19.18
N ASN A 353 28.69 24.67 -19.78
CA ASN A 353 28.16 24.55 -21.14
C ASN A 353 26.64 24.30 -21.18
N GLY A 354 25.94 24.55 -20.07
CA GLY A 354 24.49 24.64 -20.03
C GLY A 354 23.74 23.30 -20.00
N TYR A 355 24.35 22.24 -19.49
CA TYR A 355 23.65 21.00 -19.17
C TYR A 355 22.89 21.12 -17.84
N ALA A 356 21.85 20.30 -17.68
CA ALA A 356 20.97 20.32 -16.51
C ALA A 356 21.51 19.53 -15.30
N GLY A 357 22.55 18.73 -15.53
CA GLY A 357 23.17 17.87 -14.53
C GLY A 357 24.25 16.98 -15.12
N ALA A 358 25.04 16.37 -14.24
CA ALA A 358 26.06 15.39 -14.55
C ALA A 358 26.04 14.30 -13.45
N LEU A 359 25.67 13.08 -13.85
CA LEU A 359 25.62 11.89 -12.99
C LEU A 359 26.64 10.88 -13.50
N SER A 360 27.73 10.64 -12.76
CA SER A 360 28.76 9.69 -13.17
C SER A 360 28.43 8.24 -12.76
N TRP A 361 29.15 7.29 -13.34
CA TRP A 361 28.94 5.84 -13.20
C TRP A 361 30.20 5.18 -12.60
N THR A 362 30.19 4.56 -11.41
CA THR A 362 29.11 4.45 -10.39
C THR A 362 29.61 4.78 -8.97
N MET A 363 28.70 4.94 -8.02
CA MET A 363 29.03 4.96 -6.58
C MET A 363 29.80 3.71 -6.11
N THR A 364 29.51 2.55 -6.71
CA THR A 364 29.97 1.23 -6.24
C THR A 364 31.23 0.71 -6.92
N ALA A 365 31.72 1.36 -7.98
CA ALA A 365 32.97 1.04 -8.70
C ALA A 365 33.07 -0.42 -9.19
N HIS A 366 31.93 -1.07 -9.45
CA HIS A 366 31.82 -2.52 -9.57
C HIS A 366 32.27 -3.09 -10.93
N ASP A 367 32.52 -2.24 -11.92
CA ASP A 367 32.75 -2.58 -13.33
C ASP A 367 34.08 -2.02 -13.91
N GLY A 368 34.79 -1.19 -13.15
CA GLY A 368 36.05 -0.56 -13.55
C GLY A 368 35.94 0.88 -14.09
N ASN A 369 34.74 1.46 -14.22
CA ASN A 369 34.56 2.85 -14.69
C ASN A 369 34.87 3.94 -13.64
N GLY A 370 35.32 3.55 -12.44
CA GLY A 370 35.63 4.43 -11.31
C GLY A 370 34.54 4.45 -10.23
N GLY A 371 34.86 5.10 -9.10
CA GLY A 371 34.00 5.17 -7.93
C GLY A 371 33.72 6.59 -7.45
N LEU A 372 32.97 6.69 -6.33
CA LEU A 372 32.80 7.96 -5.60
C LEU A 372 34.14 8.61 -5.24
N LYS A 373 35.19 7.82 -4.98
CA LYS A 373 36.53 8.32 -4.67
C LYS A 373 37.13 9.19 -5.79
N GLU A 374 36.83 8.89 -7.04
CA GLU A 374 37.32 9.64 -8.20
C GLU A 374 36.41 10.82 -8.56
N ALA A 375 35.09 10.68 -8.35
CA ALA A 375 34.10 11.73 -8.63
C ALA A 375 33.98 12.80 -7.52
N ALA A 376 34.24 12.46 -6.25
CA ALA A 376 34.04 13.36 -5.12
C ALA A 376 34.78 14.71 -5.25
N PRO A 377 36.08 14.78 -5.62
CA PRO A 377 36.77 16.06 -5.81
C PRO A 377 36.15 16.96 -6.89
N ALA A 378 35.43 16.38 -7.85
CA ALA A 378 34.72 17.14 -8.88
C ALA A 378 33.41 17.76 -8.35
N MET A 379 32.65 16.98 -7.57
CA MET A 379 31.42 17.46 -6.92
C MET A 379 31.73 18.49 -5.81
N GLU A 380 32.77 18.27 -5.02
CA GLU A 380 33.30 19.22 -4.03
C GLU A 380 33.74 20.54 -4.69
N ASN A 381 34.46 20.47 -5.82
CA ASN A 381 34.88 21.65 -6.57
C ASN A 381 33.68 22.40 -7.20
N LEU A 382 32.66 21.69 -7.66
CA LEU A 382 31.48 22.31 -8.27
C LEU A 382 30.60 23.00 -7.23
N VAL A 383 30.34 22.37 -6.08
CA VAL A 383 29.54 22.99 -5.01
C VAL A 383 30.23 24.20 -4.38
N ALA A 384 31.57 24.19 -4.28
CA ALA A 384 32.35 25.33 -3.80
C ALA A 384 32.23 26.60 -4.68
N GLN A 385 31.83 26.46 -5.95
CA GLN A 385 31.67 27.56 -6.91
C GLN A 385 30.20 27.92 -7.15
N HIS A 386 29.27 26.98 -7.01
CA HIS A 386 27.90 27.09 -7.51
C HIS A 386 26.82 26.63 -6.50
N ALA A 387 27.09 26.76 -5.20
CA ALA A 387 26.21 26.30 -4.12
C ALA A 387 24.73 26.67 -4.28
N ASP A 388 24.40 27.87 -4.77
CA ASP A 388 23.01 28.35 -4.94
C ASP A 388 22.14 27.49 -5.87
N THR A 389 22.75 26.80 -6.84
CA THR A 389 22.07 25.90 -7.79
C THR A 389 22.28 24.41 -7.50
N LEU A 390 23.15 24.06 -6.54
CA LEU A 390 23.41 22.68 -6.13
C LEU A 390 22.80 22.32 -4.76
N GLN A 391 22.76 23.25 -3.81
CA GLN A 391 22.38 23.01 -2.41
C GLN A 391 21.00 23.61 -2.09
N ILE A 392 20.00 23.21 -2.87
CA ILE A 392 18.60 23.48 -2.56
C ILE A 392 18.19 22.57 -1.40
N ASP A 393 17.83 23.17 -0.27
CA ASP A 393 17.45 22.45 0.94
C ASP A 393 16.07 21.78 0.78
N ILE A 394 16.09 20.45 0.69
CA ILE A 394 14.93 19.57 0.85
C ILE A 394 14.90 18.87 2.22
N THR A 395 15.91 19.01 3.08
CA THR A 395 16.05 18.23 4.33
C THR A 395 14.86 18.35 5.28
N LYS A 396 14.10 19.45 5.17
CA LYS A 396 12.87 19.75 5.91
C LYS A 396 11.68 18.90 5.49
N PHE A 397 11.81 17.57 5.52
CA PHE A 397 10.61 16.73 5.59
C PHE A 397 9.95 16.90 6.96
N ASN A 398 8.67 16.55 7.00
CA ASN A 398 8.11 16.02 8.22
C ASN A 398 7.65 14.60 7.89
N PHE A 399 8.25 13.62 8.58
CA PHE A 399 7.78 12.24 8.55
C PHE A 399 6.34 12.18 9.10
N SER A 400 5.70 11.02 9.02
CA SER A 400 4.37 10.84 9.59
C SER A 400 4.49 9.82 10.72
N PRO A 401 3.94 10.12 11.91
CA PRO A 401 4.02 9.18 13.03
C PRO A 401 3.42 7.84 12.64
N LYS A 402 3.91 6.77 13.26
CA LYS A 402 3.51 5.41 12.94
C LYS A 402 3.22 4.62 14.20
N PHE A 403 1.99 4.15 14.34
CA PHE A 403 1.68 3.14 15.35
C PHE A 403 2.38 1.82 14.98
N LEU A 404 3.13 1.28 15.93
CA LEU A 404 3.87 0.02 15.79
C LEU A 404 2.91 -1.18 15.67
N GLN A 405 1.78 -1.11 16.38
CA GLN A 405 0.67 -2.05 16.32
C GLN A 405 -0.63 -1.36 16.75
N ARG A 406 -1.78 -1.94 16.38
CA ARG A 406 -3.09 -1.52 16.92
C ARG A 406 -3.18 -1.93 18.40
N PRO A 407 -3.67 -1.07 19.31
CA PRO A 407 -3.97 -1.51 20.68
C PRO A 407 -4.99 -2.66 20.69
N ASN A 408 -4.87 -3.55 21.67
CA ASN A 408 -5.86 -4.62 21.88
C ASN A 408 -7.19 -4.04 22.38
N ASP A 409 -8.29 -4.68 21.97
CA ASP A 409 -9.61 -4.34 22.49
C ASP A 409 -9.74 -4.77 23.96
N ILE A 410 -10.39 -3.95 24.78
CA ILE A 410 -10.61 -4.19 26.20
C ILE A 410 -12.00 -4.79 26.39
N VAL A 411 -12.12 -5.89 27.14
CA VAL A 411 -13.41 -6.50 27.50
C VAL A 411 -13.57 -6.47 29.02
N VAL A 412 -14.64 -5.83 29.49
CA VAL A 412 -14.95 -5.66 30.91
C VAL A 412 -16.21 -6.43 31.26
N THR A 413 -16.11 -7.33 32.24
CA THR A 413 -17.21 -8.22 32.67
C THR A 413 -17.79 -7.86 34.04
N ARG A 414 -17.16 -6.92 34.78
CA ARG A 414 -17.65 -6.37 36.05
C ARG A 414 -17.34 -4.88 36.17
N ARG A 415 -18.37 -4.06 36.34
CA ARG A 415 -18.32 -2.59 36.30
C ARG A 415 -17.41 -1.94 37.36
N GLN A 416 -17.19 -2.58 38.50
CA GLN A 416 -16.60 -1.94 39.70
C GLN A 416 -15.06 -1.97 39.79
N SER A 417 -14.36 -2.61 38.86
CA SER A 417 -12.90 -2.86 39.04
C SER A 417 -12.11 -2.92 37.73
N PHE A 418 -12.25 -1.92 36.85
CA PHE A 418 -11.27 -1.68 35.80
C PHE A 418 -10.71 -0.25 35.88
N SER A 419 -9.39 -0.17 35.96
CA SER A 419 -8.58 0.97 35.56
C SER A 419 -7.53 0.41 34.62
N VAL A 420 -7.55 0.82 33.36
CA VAL A 420 -6.60 0.35 32.34
C VAL A 420 -5.78 1.54 31.87
N ALA A 421 -4.46 1.40 31.94
CA ALA A 421 -3.49 2.39 31.54
C ALA A 421 -2.81 1.93 30.23
N LEU A 422 -2.94 2.71 29.15
CA LEU A 422 -2.28 2.45 27.87
C LEU A 422 -1.06 3.38 27.70
N PRO A 423 0.18 2.85 27.77
CA PRO A 423 1.40 3.66 27.60
C PRO A 423 1.63 3.99 26.12
N LEU A 424 1.18 5.18 25.70
CA LEU A 424 1.12 5.61 24.31
C LEU A 424 2.52 5.66 23.64
N ARG A 425 3.55 6.02 24.40
CA ARG A 425 4.96 6.06 23.94
C ARG A 425 5.55 4.69 23.57
N GLN A 426 4.91 3.57 23.94
CA GLN A 426 5.37 2.21 23.60
C GLN A 426 4.71 1.65 22.33
N ILE A 427 3.68 2.33 21.79
CA ILE A 427 2.89 1.86 20.64
C ILE A 427 3.05 2.74 19.40
N ILE A 428 3.85 3.81 19.45
CA ILE A 428 4.08 4.76 18.35
C ILE A 428 5.57 5.05 18.19
N THR A 429 5.98 5.37 16.97
CA THR A 429 7.31 5.88 16.61
C THR A 429 7.19 6.98 15.56
N ASP A 430 8.10 7.94 15.57
CA ASP A 430 8.38 8.82 14.43
C ASP A 430 9.92 8.94 14.28
N PRO A 431 10.48 8.91 13.06
CA PRO A 431 11.93 9.04 12.86
C PRO A 431 12.52 10.43 13.18
N ASP A 432 11.70 11.49 13.15
CA ASP A 432 12.15 12.86 13.39
C ASP A 432 11.80 13.34 14.80
N ASP A 433 10.68 12.88 15.36
CA ASP A 433 10.06 13.47 16.55
C ASP A 433 9.76 12.45 17.67
N SER A 434 9.90 12.92 18.92
CA SER A 434 9.68 12.12 20.14
C SER A 434 8.59 12.68 21.06
N VAL A 435 7.81 13.65 20.57
CA VAL A 435 6.73 14.32 21.28
C VAL A 435 5.50 14.35 20.37
N PHE A 436 4.33 14.01 20.91
CA PHE A 436 3.08 13.98 20.16
C PHE A 436 1.98 14.69 20.96
N THR A 437 1.21 15.53 20.28
CA THR A 437 -0.08 16.02 20.78
C THR A 437 -1.14 14.95 20.51
N TRP A 438 -1.99 14.64 21.50
CA TRP A 438 -2.95 13.55 21.39
C TRP A 438 -4.39 14.07 21.36
N LYS A 439 -5.13 13.68 20.33
CA LYS A 439 -6.57 13.88 20.20
C LYS A 439 -7.26 12.53 20.38
N ILE A 440 -7.89 12.35 21.54
CA ILE A 440 -8.65 11.15 21.89
C ILE A 440 -10.12 11.40 21.57
N THR A 441 -10.70 10.58 20.70
CA THR A 441 -12.15 10.58 20.43
C THR A 441 -12.77 9.34 21.06
N ASN A 442 -13.85 9.51 21.81
CA ASN A 442 -14.64 8.42 22.40
C ASN A 442 -16.11 8.62 22.00
N ASN A 443 -16.69 7.66 21.29
CA ASN A 443 -18.07 7.77 20.81
C ASN A 443 -19.14 7.47 21.87
N ASN A 444 -18.75 7.04 23.07
CA ASN A 444 -19.65 6.61 24.14
C ASN A 444 -19.08 6.96 25.53
N THR A 445 -18.93 8.25 25.79
CA THR A 445 -18.46 8.80 27.09
C THR A 445 -19.37 8.45 28.26
N ALA A 446 -20.64 8.11 28.01
CA ALA A 446 -21.55 7.58 29.01
C ALA A 446 -21.13 6.19 29.51
N LEU A 447 -20.42 5.39 28.70
CA LEU A 447 -19.96 4.05 29.09
C LEU A 447 -18.63 4.08 29.86
N VAL A 448 -17.70 4.92 29.40
CA VAL A 448 -16.34 4.99 29.90
C VAL A 448 -15.80 6.40 29.71
N ALA A 449 -15.19 6.97 30.75
CA ALA A 449 -14.40 8.19 30.63
C ALA A 449 -12.96 7.83 30.28
N ALA A 450 -12.32 8.66 29.44
CA ALA A 450 -10.94 8.49 29.00
C ALA A 450 -10.15 9.74 29.38
N THR A 451 -9.06 9.58 30.14
CA THR A 451 -8.25 10.69 30.66
C THR A 451 -6.77 10.48 30.35
N LEU A 452 -6.17 11.45 29.65
CA LEU A 452 -4.74 11.43 29.37
C LEU A 452 -3.98 11.95 30.60
N THR A 453 -2.85 11.32 30.92
CA THR A 453 -1.96 11.70 32.01
C THR A 453 -0.53 11.81 31.49
N ASN A 454 0.11 12.94 31.79
CA ASN A 454 1.50 13.26 31.43
C ASN A 454 1.83 13.01 29.94
N ASP A 455 0.86 13.25 29.05
CA ASP A 455 0.91 13.07 27.58
C ASP A 455 1.52 11.72 27.11
N SER A 456 1.35 10.69 27.93
CA SER A 456 2.03 9.39 27.75
C SER A 456 1.24 8.19 28.23
N VAL A 457 0.26 8.36 29.12
CA VAL A 457 -0.60 7.27 29.62
C VAL A 457 -2.07 7.66 29.47
N LEU A 458 -2.83 6.87 28.72
CA LEU A 458 -4.28 7.03 28.63
C LEU A 458 -4.97 6.09 29.62
N ASN A 459 -5.74 6.65 30.54
CA ASN A 459 -6.46 5.94 31.59
C ASN A 459 -7.97 5.87 31.28
N PHE A 460 -8.61 4.78 31.70
CA PHE A 460 -10.04 4.55 31.51
C PHE A 460 -10.76 4.28 32.84
N THR A 461 -11.92 4.93 33.04
CA THR A 461 -12.76 4.76 34.24
C THR A 461 -14.24 4.55 33.86
N PRO A 462 -15.04 3.80 34.68
CA PRO A 462 -16.45 3.53 34.37
C PRO A 462 -17.32 4.79 34.28
N GLY A 463 -18.20 4.85 33.27
CA GLY A 463 -19.21 5.91 33.11
C GLY A 463 -20.56 5.59 33.77
N THR A 464 -21.59 6.35 33.42
CA THR A 464 -22.97 6.24 33.93
C THR A 464 -23.76 5.05 33.38
N ALA A 465 -23.48 4.62 32.15
CA ALA A 465 -24.10 3.44 31.53
C ALA A 465 -23.58 2.13 32.14
N THR A 466 -24.42 1.08 32.07
CA THR A 466 -24.15 -0.25 32.66
C THR A 466 -23.56 -1.25 31.68
N ALA A 467 -23.85 -1.10 30.38
CA ALA A 467 -23.38 -1.96 29.29
C ALA A 467 -23.35 -1.17 27.98
N GLY A 468 -22.56 -1.62 27.00
CA GLY A 468 -22.38 -0.96 25.71
C GLY A 468 -21.02 -1.26 25.08
N ILE A 469 -20.76 -0.57 23.96
CA ILE A 469 -19.46 -0.53 23.28
C ILE A 469 -19.02 0.92 23.16
N ALA A 470 -17.74 1.19 23.42
CA ALA A 470 -17.09 2.46 23.13
C ALA A 470 -15.95 2.23 22.13
N LEU A 471 -15.99 2.94 21.00
CA LEU A 471 -14.86 3.06 20.08
C LEU A 471 -13.98 4.21 20.57
N ILE A 472 -12.72 3.88 20.88
CA ILE A 472 -11.68 4.85 21.18
C ILE A 472 -10.81 5.02 19.94
N THR A 473 -10.76 6.23 19.41
CA THR A 473 -9.84 6.63 18.33
C THR A 473 -8.75 7.51 18.92
N LEU A 474 -7.50 7.18 18.64
CA LEU A 474 -6.32 7.95 19.02
C LEU A 474 -5.71 8.57 17.77
N GLU A 475 -5.70 9.89 17.71
CA GLU A 475 -5.01 10.69 16.70
C GLU A 475 -3.78 11.33 17.36
N ALA A 476 -2.59 10.95 16.89
CA ALA A 476 -1.31 11.47 17.35
C ALA A 476 -0.77 12.45 16.31
N THR A 477 -0.41 13.66 16.75
CA THR A 477 0.12 14.73 15.90
C THR A 477 1.52 15.10 16.36
N ASP A 478 2.51 15.09 15.46
CA ASP A 478 3.86 15.58 15.77
C ASP A 478 3.91 17.13 15.85
N PRO A 479 5.04 17.74 16.30
CA PRO A 479 5.16 19.19 16.48
C PRO A 479 5.10 20.02 15.18
N LYS A 480 5.24 19.39 14.01
CA LYS A 480 5.17 20.02 12.68
C LYS A 480 3.88 19.64 11.93
N GLY A 481 2.97 18.88 12.54
CA GLY A 481 1.57 18.75 12.13
C GLY A 481 1.18 17.57 11.23
N LYS A 482 1.98 16.50 11.07
CA LYS A 482 1.46 15.27 10.44
C LYS A 482 0.77 14.41 11.52
N THR A 483 -0.15 13.57 11.07
CA THR A 483 -1.04 12.81 11.96
C THR A 483 -0.99 11.32 11.69
N ALA A 484 -1.03 10.53 12.76
CA ALA A 484 -1.29 9.10 12.73
C ALA A 484 -2.59 8.78 13.46
N VAL A 485 -3.33 7.78 12.99
CA VAL A 485 -4.58 7.34 13.64
C VAL A 485 -4.54 5.85 13.95
N THR A 486 -4.94 5.48 15.16
CA THR A 486 -5.23 4.09 15.54
C THR A 486 -6.52 4.04 16.37
N TRP A 487 -7.09 2.85 16.54
CA TRP A 487 -8.37 2.68 17.23
C TRP A 487 -8.50 1.32 17.92
N PHE A 488 -9.30 1.27 18.97
CA PHE A 488 -9.68 0.05 19.66
C PHE A 488 -11.01 0.20 20.39
N ASN A 489 -11.59 -0.93 20.76
CA ASN A 489 -12.91 -0.98 21.40
C ASN A 489 -12.79 -1.28 22.89
N ILE A 490 -13.70 -0.69 23.67
CA ILE A 490 -13.97 -1.08 25.05
C ILE A 490 -15.39 -1.65 25.07
N TYR A 491 -15.50 -2.95 25.32
CA TYR A 491 -16.76 -3.68 25.48
C TYR A 491 -17.08 -3.79 26.97
N LEU A 492 -18.26 -3.32 27.39
CA LEU A 492 -18.82 -3.59 28.71
C LEU A 492 -20.12 -4.37 28.50
N SER A 493 -20.11 -5.64 28.87
CA SER A 493 -21.16 -6.57 28.46
C SER A 493 -22.47 -6.39 29.24
N ASP A 494 -23.59 -6.61 28.54
CA ASP A 494 -24.85 -6.91 29.22
C ASP A 494 -24.88 -8.42 29.53
N THR A 495 -25.19 -8.77 30.78
CA THR A 495 -25.34 -10.15 31.26
C THR A 495 -26.80 -10.50 31.59
N THR A 496 -27.72 -9.57 31.35
CA THR A 496 -29.18 -9.70 31.51
C THR A 496 -29.95 -9.69 30.18
N SER A 497 -29.33 -9.20 29.10
CA SER A 497 -29.86 -9.27 27.73
C SER A 497 -30.19 -10.71 27.29
N ALA A 498 -31.37 -10.89 26.69
CA ALA A 498 -31.75 -12.14 26.02
C ALA A 498 -30.99 -12.38 24.71
N ASN A 499 -30.53 -11.32 24.02
CA ASN A 499 -29.58 -11.45 22.92
C ASN A 499 -28.18 -11.65 23.51
N LEU A 500 -27.66 -12.87 23.39
CA LEU A 500 -26.37 -13.30 23.90
C LEU A 500 -25.19 -12.61 23.20
N ALA A 501 -25.40 -12.14 21.96
CA ALA A 501 -24.41 -11.41 21.16
C ALA A 501 -24.36 -9.90 21.45
N LEU A 502 -25.35 -9.32 22.15
CA LEU A 502 -25.39 -7.89 22.44
C LEU A 502 -24.15 -7.45 23.26
N TYR A 503 -23.47 -6.42 22.76
CA TYR A 503 -22.22 -5.87 23.29
C TYR A 503 -21.07 -6.89 23.45
N ARG A 504 -21.11 -7.99 22.69
CA ARG A 504 -20.00 -8.94 22.62
C ARG A 504 -18.90 -8.45 21.70
N LYS A 505 -17.67 -8.87 22.04
CA LYS A 505 -16.48 -8.64 21.22
C LYS A 505 -16.65 -9.33 19.88
N THR A 506 -16.33 -8.61 18.82
CA THR A 506 -16.35 -9.13 17.44
C THR A 506 -15.02 -8.91 16.75
N THR A 507 -14.58 -9.89 15.98
CA THR A 507 -13.44 -9.76 15.06
C THR A 507 -13.88 -10.13 13.65
N ALA A 508 -13.18 -9.65 12.63
CA ALA A 508 -13.47 -9.99 11.24
C ALA A 508 -12.18 -10.17 10.44
N SER A 509 -12.29 -10.78 9.26
CA SER A 509 -11.19 -10.97 8.31
C SER A 509 -10.60 -9.67 7.78
N ASP A 510 -11.42 -8.61 7.70
CA ASP A 510 -11.08 -7.32 7.09
C ASP A 510 -12.15 -6.26 7.48
N ILE A 511 -11.81 -4.97 7.31
CA ILE A 511 -12.63 -3.82 7.68
C ILE A 511 -12.50 -2.73 6.61
N PHE A 512 -13.58 -2.46 5.87
CA PHE A 512 -13.63 -1.33 4.95
C PHE A 512 -13.86 -0.02 5.71
N TYR A 513 -12.91 0.91 5.60
CA TYR A 513 -12.99 2.26 6.19
C TYR A 513 -13.35 2.26 7.69
N ASN A 514 -14.48 2.86 8.08
CA ASN A 514 -14.96 2.92 9.47
C ASN A 514 -16.09 1.92 9.80
N TYR A 515 -16.36 0.96 8.91
CA TYR A 515 -17.43 -0.03 9.07
C TYR A 515 -16.94 -1.22 9.92
N TYR A 516 -16.66 -0.95 11.18
CA TYR A 516 -16.06 -1.89 12.14
C TYR A 516 -16.96 -3.07 12.52
N PRO A 517 -16.41 -4.25 12.85
CA PRO A 517 -17.16 -5.45 13.25
C PRO A 517 -18.14 -5.23 14.42
N PHE A 518 -17.76 -4.41 15.41
CA PHE A 518 -18.55 -4.21 16.63
C PHE A 518 -19.94 -3.62 16.38
N ARG A 519 -20.14 -3.00 15.20
CA ARG A 519 -21.43 -2.48 14.75
C ARG A 519 -22.48 -3.58 14.59
N THR A 520 -22.08 -4.84 14.39
CA THR A 520 -23.04 -5.96 14.32
C THR A 520 -23.45 -6.51 15.69
N THR A 521 -22.99 -5.90 16.79
CA THR A 521 -23.37 -6.27 18.16
C THR A 521 -23.66 -5.03 19.03
N ASP A 522 -23.85 -3.85 18.43
CA ASP A 522 -24.13 -2.60 19.14
C ASP A 522 -25.63 -2.29 19.31
N GLY A 523 -26.51 -3.17 18.80
CA GLY A 523 -27.97 -3.06 18.93
C GLY A 523 -28.61 -2.01 18.02
N LYS A 524 -27.90 -1.52 17.00
CA LYS A 524 -28.36 -0.47 16.10
C LYS A 524 -28.30 -0.96 14.65
N THR A 525 -29.43 -1.48 14.18
CA THR A 525 -29.68 -1.95 12.80
C THR A 525 -29.42 -0.93 11.67
N ALA A 526 -29.19 0.35 12.00
CA ALA A 526 -28.76 1.42 11.09
C ALA A 526 -27.23 1.52 10.92
N THR A 527 -26.44 0.86 11.78
CA THR A 527 -24.99 0.70 11.61
C THR A 527 -24.70 -0.62 10.88
N ASN A 528 -23.44 -0.87 10.49
CA ASN A 528 -23.01 -2.13 9.88
C ASN A 528 -21.48 -2.28 9.85
N TRP A 529 -21.04 -3.54 9.80
CA TRP A 529 -19.72 -3.95 9.33
C TRP A 529 -19.71 -4.04 7.79
N TRP A 530 -18.57 -3.75 7.17
CA TRP A 530 -18.33 -3.93 5.74
C TRP A 530 -16.93 -4.52 5.49
N SER A 531 -16.83 -5.58 4.68
CA SER A 531 -15.59 -5.94 3.97
C SER A 531 -15.84 -5.96 2.46
N TYR A 532 -14.86 -5.50 1.68
CA TYR A 532 -14.95 -5.43 0.21
C TYR A 532 -14.52 -6.75 -0.49
N ASN A 533 -13.92 -7.67 0.26
CA ASN A 533 -13.28 -8.88 -0.26
C ASN A 533 -14.26 -9.89 -0.92
N PRO A 534 -13.77 -10.77 -1.82
CA PRO A 534 -14.61 -11.78 -2.46
C PRO A 534 -15.13 -12.85 -1.48
N THR A 535 -14.35 -13.16 -0.45
CA THR A 535 -14.72 -13.94 0.74
C THR A 535 -14.37 -13.14 1.99
N ALA A 536 -15.10 -13.37 3.08
CA ALA A 536 -14.88 -12.67 4.35
C ALA A 536 -15.44 -13.50 5.52
N TRP A 537 -15.05 -13.19 6.75
CA TRP A 537 -15.71 -13.75 7.94
C TRP A 537 -15.84 -12.70 9.04
N ILE A 538 -16.83 -12.89 9.90
CA ILE A 538 -16.99 -12.16 11.17
C ILE A 538 -17.29 -13.18 12.30
N VAL A 539 -16.67 -12.97 13.46
CA VAL A 539 -16.75 -13.81 14.65
C VAL A 539 -17.33 -13.01 15.80
N VAL A 540 -18.28 -13.60 16.53
CA VAL A 540 -18.72 -13.15 17.86
C VAL A 540 -18.02 -13.99 18.93
N GLU A 541 -17.40 -13.34 19.92
CA GLU A 541 -16.79 -13.98 21.09
C GLU A 541 -17.66 -13.78 22.34
N PHE A 542 -18.14 -14.88 22.91
CA PHE A 542 -18.78 -14.89 24.22
C PHE A 542 -17.72 -15.01 25.34
N GLU A 543 -17.98 -14.40 26.51
CA GLU A 543 -17.05 -14.46 27.67
C GLU A 543 -16.75 -15.89 28.12
N LYS A 544 -17.77 -16.74 28.08
CA LYS A 544 -17.79 -18.16 28.43
C LYS A 544 -18.68 -18.88 27.41
N PRO A 545 -18.56 -20.21 27.24
CA PRO A 545 -19.46 -20.97 26.38
C PRO A 545 -20.93 -20.71 26.72
N GLN A 546 -21.74 -20.41 25.70
CA GLN A 546 -23.18 -20.18 25.83
C GLN A 546 -23.97 -21.33 25.23
N ASN A 547 -25.16 -21.60 25.80
CA ASN A 547 -26.16 -22.45 25.17
C ASN A 547 -26.97 -21.59 24.18
N PHE A 548 -27.06 -21.97 22.92
CA PHE A 548 -27.92 -21.30 21.93
C PHE A 548 -28.43 -22.25 20.85
N ASN A 549 -29.50 -21.85 20.17
CA ASN A 549 -30.17 -22.65 19.13
C ASN A 549 -30.77 -21.79 17.99
N LYS A 550 -30.60 -20.47 18.05
CA LYS A 550 -31.20 -19.50 17.14
C LYS A 550 -30.24 -18.34 16.89
N VAL A 551 -30.05 -18.00 15.62
CA VAL A 551 -29.20 -16.89 15.15
C VAL A 551 -29.99 -16.06 14.15
N VAL A 552 -30.00 -14.74 14.32
CA VAL A 552 -30.62 -13.78 13.41
C VAL A 552 -29.54 -12.90 12.81
N LEU A 553 -29.51 -12.78 11.49
CA LEU A 553 -28.57 -11.94 10.75
C LEU A 553 -29.34 -10.89 9.95
N ASN A 554 -29.10 -9.61 10.20
CA ASN A 554 -29.71 -8.53 9.45
C ASN A 554 -28.72 -7.98 8.40
N TRP A 555 -28.89 -8.35 7.12
CA TRP A 555 -27.98 -7.95 6.04
C TRP A 555 -28.42 -6.65 5.33
N SER A 556 -27.46 -5.87 4.84
CA SER A 556 -27.73 -4.78 3.88
C SER A 556 -27.97 -5.32 2.45
N ASP A 557 -28.01 -4.42 1.46
CA ASP A 557 -28.07 -4.74 0.01
C ASP A 557 -26.89 -5.62 -0.45
N LYS A 558 -25.70 -5.42 0.14
CA LYS A 558 -24.49 -6.22 -0.09
C LYS A 558 -24.46 -7.47 0.80
N TYR A 559 -25.50 -8.31 0.74
CA TYR A 559 -25.60 -9.54 1.55
C TYR A 559 -24.72 -10.71 1.04
N ALA A 560 -24.52 -11.73 1.87
CA ALA A 560 -23.94 -13.00 1.45
C ALA A 560 -25.03 -13.95 0.87
N ARG A 561 -24.87 -14.37 -0.39
CA ARG A 561 -25.71 -15.42 -1.02
C ARG A 561 -25.43 -16.80 -0.45
N LYS A 562 -24.15 -17.10 -0.18
CA LYS A 562 -23.71 -18.34 0.46
C LYS A 562 -22.83 -18.04 1.67
N TYR A 563 -23.11 -18.69 2.79
CA TYR A 563 -22.33 -18.58 4.02
C TYR A 563 -22.56 -19.77 4.95
N ASN A 564 -21.61 -20.04 5.84
CA ASN A 564 -21.78 -21.01 6.92
C ASN A 564 -21.98 -20.28 8.26
N LEU A 565 -22.74 -20.90 9.17
CA LEU A 565 -22.65 -20.64 10.60
C LEU A 565 -21.76 -21.72 11.22
N GLU A 566 -20.65 -21.31 11.81
CA GLU A 566 -19.61 -22.19 12.34
C GLU A 566 -19.35 -21.86 13.81
N ILE A 567 -19.05 -22.86 14.63
CA ILE A 567 -18.83 -22.69 16.07
C ILE A 567 -17.45 -23.19 16.51
N SER A 568 -16.96 -22.63 17.62
CA SER A 568 -15.71 -23.03 18.24
C SER A 568 -15.74 -22.83 19.76
N ASN A 569 -14.81 -23.48 20.47
CA ASN A 569 -14.51 -23.25 21.89
C ASN A 569 -13.08 -22.73 22.13
N ASP A 570 -12.16 -22.88 21.18
CA ASP A 570 -10.78 -22.36 21.24
C ASP A 570 -10.63 -21.06 20.41
N GLY A 571 -11.25 -21.01 19.23
CA GLY A 571 -11.15 -19.95 18.22
C GLY A 571 -10.38 -20.38 16.97
N GLU A 572 -9.85 -21.60 16.96
CA GLU A 572 -8.94 -22.17 15.95
C GLU A 572 -9.59 -23.32 15.20
N ASN A 573 -10.27 -24.22 15.91
CA ASN A 573 -10.99 -25.36 15.37
C ASN A 573 -12.48 -25.02 15.21
N TRP A 574 -13.03 -25.19 14.01
CA TRP A 574 -14.37 -24.71 13.66
C TRP A 574 -15.25 -25.80 13.07
N THR A 575 -16.46 -25.95 13.63
CA THR A 575 -17.47 -26.92 13.17
C THR A 575 -18.66 -26.18 12.59
N SER A 576 -19.06 -26.48 11.34
CA SER A 576 -20.29 -25.92 10.77
C SER A 576 -21.54 -26.51 11.41
N VAL A 577 -22.49 -25.66 11.78
CA VAL A 577 -23.82 -26.03 12.32
C VAL A 577 -24.96 -25.65 11.40
N ALA A 578 -24.73 -24.78 10.41
CA ALA A 578 -25.65 -24.53 9.30
C ALA A 578 -24.90 -24.07 8.04
N ASN A 579 -25.23 -24.65 6.88
CA ASN A 579 -24.68 -24.26 5.58
C ASN A 579 -25.78 -23.56 4.76
N ILE A 580 -25.69 -22.24 4.59
CA ILE A 580 -26.71 -21.44 3.92
C ILE A 580 -26.32 -21.27 2.45
N LEU A 581 -27.15 -21.77 1.54
CA LEU A 581 -26.91 -21.71 0.09
C LEU A 581 -27.69 -20.60 -0.64
N ASN A 582 -28.71 -20.03 0.02
CA ASN A 582 -29.70 -19.12 -0.57
C ASN A 582 -30.00 -17.91 0.35
N GLY A 583 -28.95 -17.26 0.87
CA GLY A 583 -29.06 -16.05 1.69
C GLY A 583 -29.68 -14.86 0.95
N LYS A 584 -30.20 -13.89 1.70
CA LYS A 584 -30.94 -12.73 1.17
C LYS A 584 -30.53 -11.43 1.89
N SER A 585 -30.85 -10.28 1.31
CA SER A 585 -30.83 -8.98 2.01
C SER A 585 -31.87 -8.92 3.13
N GLY A 586 -31.62 -8.13 4.16
CA GLY A 586 -32.48 -8.02 5.34
C GLY A 586 -32.34 -9.20 6.31
N ILE A 587 -33.37 -9.43 7.10
CA ILE A 587 -33.38 -10.41 8.20
C ILE A 587 -33.37 -11.85 7.66
N ASN A 588 -32.36 -12.62 8.07
CA ASN A 588 -32.22 -14.05 7.84
C ASN A 588 -32.18 -14.74 9.21
N THR A 589 -33.19 -15.54 9.55
CA THR A 589 -33.27 -16.28 10.82
C THR A 589 -32.93 -17.74 10.62
N HIS A 590 -32.03 -18.27 11.46
CA HIS A 590 -31.54 -19.65 11.43
C HIS A 590 -31.79 -20.33 12.77
N THR A 591 -32.24 -21.58 12.75
CA THR A 591 -32.56 -22.37 13.93
C THR A 591 -32.03 -23.79 13.80
N PHE A 592 -31.47 -24.33 14.87
CA PHE A 592 -30.81 -25.64 14.91
C PHE A 592 -30.94 -26.28 16.30
N ASN A 593 -30.45 -27.52 16.47
CA ASN A 593 -30.42 -28.18 17.79
C ASN A 593 -29.57 -27.37 18.78
N THR A 594 -29.97 -27.33 20.06
CA THR A 594 -29.23 -26.63 21.12
C THR A 594 -27.77 -27.10 21.20
N ILE A 595 -26.84 -26.15 21.04
CA ILE A 595 -25.39 -26.33 21.06
C ILE A 595 -24.75 -25.48 22.18
N VAL A 596 -23.48 -25.78 22.49
CA VAL A 596 -22.67 -25.05 23.48
C VAL A 596 -21.35 -24.61 22.84
N ALA A 597 -21.11 -23.30 22.76
CA ALA A 597 -19.89 -22.75 22.13
C ALA A 597 -19.45 -21.40 22.74
N LYS A 598 -18.15 -21.11 22.74
CA LYS A 598 -17.58 -19.79 23.10
C LYS A 598 -17.58 -18.82 21.91
N TYR A 599 -17.50 -19.31 20.67
CA TYR A 599 -17.46 -18.47 19.48
C TYR A 599 -18.50 -18.91 18.43
N LEU A 600 -19.03 -17.91 17.71
CA LEU A 600 -19.86 -18.09 16.51
C LEU A 600 -19.21 -17.31 15.36
N ARG A 601 -18.95 -17.98 14.22
CA ARG A 601 -18.43 -17.38 12.98
C ARG A 601 -19.49 -17.42 11.89
N ILE A 602 -19.66 -16.28 11.21
CA ILE A 602 -20.39 -16.18 9.95
C ILE A 602 -19.33 -16.14 8.84
N ASN A 603 -19.18 -17.26 8.13
CA ASN A 603 -18.14 -17.46 7.12
C ASN A 603 -18.73 -17.26 5.72
N CYS A 604 -18.36 -16.19 5.03
CA CYS A 604 -19.02 -15.69 3.82
C CYS A 604 -18.32 -16.17 2.54
N LEU A 605 -19.03 -16.99 1.76
CA LEU A 605 -18.49 -17.77 0.65
C LEU A 605 -18.90 -17.26 -0.74
N THR A 606 -19.99 -16.51 -0.85
CA THR A 606 -20.43 -15.92 -2.13
C THR A 606 -21.21 -14.63 -1.90
N ARG A 607 -20.69 -13.52 -2.43
CA ARG A 607 -21.28 -12.17 -2.34
C ARG A 607 -22.46 -11.95 -3.27
N SER A 608 -23.32 -11.01 -2.92
CA SER A 608 -24.49 -10.59 -3.71
C SER A 608 -24.13 -9.71 -4.91
N SER A 609 -23.10 -8.87 -4.75
CA SER A 609 -22.56 -7.91 -5.73
C SER A 609 -21.02 -7.86 -5.65
N ASN A 610 -20.36 -7.12 -6.55
CA ASN A 610 -18.90 -6.96 -6.50
C ASN A 610 -18.37 -6.13 -5.30
N ASN A 611 -19.26 -5.48 -4.53
CA ASN A 611 -18.90 -4.60 -3.43
C ASN A 611 -18.72 -5.33 -2.08
N GLY A 612 -18.55 -6.65 -2.08
CA GLY A 612 -18.30 -7.45 -0.88
C GLY A 612 -19.54 -7.73 -0.04
N TYR A 613 -19.40 -7.57 1.29
CA TYR A 613 -20.38 -7.99 2.31
C TYR A 613 -20.66 -6.87 3.32
N GLN A 614 -21.94 -6.53 3.55
CA GLN A 614 -22.39 -5.64 4.64
C GLN A 614 -23.45 -6.31 5.52
N LEU A 615 -23.15 -6.38 6.82
CA LEU A 615 -23.99 -6.97 7.86
C LEU A 615 -24.27 -5.92 8.93
N ASN A 616 -25.54 -5.74 9.29
CA ASN A 616 -26.00 -4.68 10.19
C ASN A 616 -26.05 -5.16 11.63
N GLU A 617 -26.59 -6.35 11.90
CA GLU A 617 -26.74 -6.90 13.25
C GLU A 617 -26.59 -8.44 13.23
N VAL A 618 -26.02 -8.98 14.31
CA VAL A 618 -25.95 -10.40 14.66
C VAL A 618 -26.61 -10.58 16.03
N GLU A 619 -27.73 -11.29 16.06
CA GLU A 619 -28.44 -11.60 17.30
C GLU A 619 -28.38 -13.11 17.55
N VAL A 620 -28.13 -13.52 18.80
CA VAL A 620 -27.98 -14.93 19.18
C VAL A 620 -28.84 -15.23 20.40
N TYR A 621 -29.67 -16.28 20.31
CA TYR A 621 -30.69 -16.58 21.30
C TYR A 621 -30.70 -18.06 21.72
N TYR A 622 -31.09 -18.27 22.96
CA TYR A 622 -31.62 -19.55 23.44
C TYR A 622 -33.14 -19.49 23.46
N ASP A 623 -33.77 -20.03 22.41
CA ASP A 623 -35.21 -20.15 22.30
C ASP A 623 -35.65 -21.47 22.94
N SER A 624 -36.24 -21.41 24.14
CA SER A 624 -36.64 -22.60 24.88
C SER A 624 -37.69 -23.44 24.13
N THR A 625 -38.50 -22.81 23.27
CA THR A 625 -39.57 -23.48 22.51
C THR A 625 -39.03 -24.42 21.43
N LEU A 626 -37.83 -24.15 20.89
CA LEU A 626 -37.18 -25.03 19.91
C LEU A 626 -36.71 -26.37 20.50
N ASN A 627 -36.74 -26.54 21.83
CA ASN A 627 -36.53 -27.85 22.46
C ASN A 627 -37.81 -28.72 22.45
N VAL A 628 -38.98 -28.17 22.10
CA VAL A 628 -40.25 -28.90 21.89
C VAL A 628 -40.22 -29.58 20.51
N GLY A 629 -39.33 -30.55 20.34
CA GLY A 629 -39.11 -31.22 19.05
C GLY A 629 -38.13 -32.39 19.07
N LEU A 630 -37.25 -32.50 20.06
CA LEU A 630 -36.47 -33.72 20.28
C LEU A 630 -37.35 -34.76 21.00
N PRO A 631 -37.56 -35.96 20.44
CA PRO A 631 -38.01 -37.09 21.25
C PRO A 631 -37.02 -37.29 22.39
N ALA A 632 -37.51 -37.52 23.61
CA ALA A 632 -36.66 -37.78 24.77
C ALA A 632 -35.64 -38.87 24.40
N ARG A 633 -34.34 -38.50 24.45
CA ARG A 633 -33.18 -39.23 23.89
C ARG A 633 -33.46 -40.74 23.79
N GLN A 634 -33.70 -41.25 22.58
CA GLN A 634 -34.09 -42.64 22.37
C GLN A 634 -33.01 -43.57 22.93
N ALA A 635 -33.27 -44.10 24.10
CA ALA A 635 -32.35 -44.83 24.93
C ALA A 635 -33.15 -45.82 25.78
N LEU A 636 -32.49 -46.93 26.10
CA LEU A 636 -32.99 -47.87 27.08
C LEU A 636 -33.01 -47.20 28.46
N LYS A 637 -33.78 -47.74 29.40
CA LYS A 637 -33.58 -47.46 30.83
C LYS A 637 -33.21 -48.77 31.52
N LEU A 638 -32.02 -48.78 32.12
CA LEU A 638 -31.44 -49.92 32.82
C LEU A 638 -31.43 -49.63 34.31
N PHE A 639 -32.07 -50.49 35.10
CA PHE A 639 -32.19 -50.30 36.54
C PHE A 639 -32.19 -51.64 37.31
N PRO A 640 -31.55 -51.73 38.49
CA PRO A 640 -30.52 -50.82 38.97
C PRO A 640 -29.28 -50.87 38.05
N ASN A 641 -28.48 -49.81 38.06
CA ASN A 641 -27.20 -49.75 37.34
C ASN A 641 -26.24 -48.88 38.17
N PRO A 642 -25.25 -49.45 38.89
CA PRO A 642 -24.83 -50.87 38.87
C PRO A 642 -25.89 -51.89 39.30
N VAL A 643 -25.76 -53.13 38.83
CA VAL A 643 -26.70 -54.23 39.04
C VAL A 643 -26.07 -55.38 39.85
N GLY A 644 -26.84 -55.94 40.78
CA GLY A 644 -26.54 -57.23 41.42
C GLY A 644 -26.98 -58.40 40.51
N GLU A 645 -28.20 -58.91 40.72
CA GLU A 645 -28.66 -60.13 40.02
C GLU A 645 -29.63 -59.92 38.86
N LYS A 646 -30.42 -58.84 38.84
CA LYS A 646 -31.53 -58.67 37.89
C LYS A 646 -31.53 -57.26 37.33
N LEU A 647 -31.33 -57.16 36.02
CA LEU A 647 -31.33 -55.91 35.27
C LEU A 647 -32.72 -55.69 34.66
N GLN A 648 -33.47 -54.72 35.19
CA GLN A 648 -34.70 -54.26 34.55
C GLN A 648 -34.34 -53.41 33.33
N VAL A 649 -34.88 -53.81 32.17
CA VAL A 649 -34.74 -53.13 30.89
C VAL A 649 -36.09 -52.55 30.52
N THR A 650 -36.15 -51.24 30.31
CA THR A 650 -37.33 -50.55 29.74
C THR A 650 -37.03 -50.13 28.31
N LEU A 651 -37.90 -50.52 27.38
CA LEU A 651 -37.88 -50.08 25.98
C LEU A 651 -38.55 -48.71 25.83
N PRO A 652 -38.12 -47.86 24.87
CA PRO A 652 -38.87 -46.65 24.53
C PRO A 652 -40.16 -47.02 23.80
N ALA A 653 -41.20 -46.19 23.92
CA ALA A 653 -42.56 -46.51 23.47
C ALA A 653 -42.68 -46.87 21.97
N ASN A 654 -41.80 -46.35 21.11
CA ASN A 654 -41.75 -46.66 19.68
C ASN A 654 -41.15 -48.05 19.35
N MET A 655 -40.55 -48.74 20.33
CA MET A 655 -40.07 -50.12 20.21
C MET A 655 -40.97 -51.12 20.97
N CYS A 656 -42.06 -50.65 21.59
CA CYS A 656 -43.00 -51.49 22.34
C CYS A 656 -44.02 -52.16 21.43
N THR A 657 -43.57 -53.10 20.60
CA THR A 657 -44.46 -53.96 19.79
C THR A 657 -44.98 -55.15 20.61
N SER A 658 -46.00 -55.84 20.11
CA SER A 658 -46.52 -57.09 20.68
C SER A 658 -45.66 -58.32 20.35
N GLN A 659 -44.41 -58.14 19.93
CA GLN A 659 -43.48 -59.21 19.58
C GLN A 659 -42.29 -59.26 20.55
N HIS A 660 -41.87 -60.47 20.90
CA HIS A 660 -40.70 -60.67 21.76
C HIS A 660 -39.44 -60.14 21.08
N SER A 661 -38.65 -59.35 21.81
CA SER A 661 -37.46 -58.68 21.29
C SER A 661 -36.19 -59.30 21.88
N GLN A 662 -35.23 -59.70 21.04
CA GLN A 662 -34.00 -60.33 21.50
C GLN A 662 -33.00 -59.29 22.00
N ALA A 663 -32.64 -59.39 23.29
CA ALA A 663 -31.50 -58.71 23.87
C ALA A 663 -30.22 -59.56 23.78
N TYR A 664 -29.10 -58.87 23.63
CA TYR A 664 -27.74 -59.41 23.57
C TYR A 664 -26.85 -58.62 24.53
N ILE A 665 -26.03 -59.29 25.33
CA ILE A 665 -25.10 -58.67 26.29
C ILE A 665 -23.68 -59.07 25.89
N PHE A 666 -22.83 -58.07 25.69
CA PHE A 666 -21.44 -58.21 25.28
C PHE A 666 -20.47 -57.69 26.35
N THR A 667 -19.25 -58.23 26.39
CA THR A 667 -18.11 -57.58 27.06
C THR A 667 -17.72 -56.29 26.31
N LEU A 668 -16.89 -55.43 26.94
CA LEU A 668 -16.31 -54.28 26.24
C LEU A 668 -15.41 -54.68 25.05
N GLN A 669 -14.91 -55.92 25.01
CA GLN A 669 -14.16 -56.50 23.90
C GLN A 669 -15.06 -57.07 22.79
N GLY A 670 -16.38 -56.93 22.89
CA GLY A 670 -17.33 -57.37 21.86
C GLY A 670 -17.68 -58.87 21.88
N GLN A 671 -17.26 -59.61 22.91
CA GLN A 671 -17.66 -61.02 23.07
C GLN A 671 -19.09 -61.11 23.61
N LEU A 672 -19.97 -61.81 22.89
CA LEU A 672 -21.34 -62.11 23.37
C LEU A 672 -21.26 -63.06 24.58
N VAL A 673 -21.80 -62.64 25.71
CA VAL A 673 -21.82 -63.43 26.97
C VAL A 673 -23.21 -63.90 27.37
N LYS A 674 -24.28 -63.20 26.96
CA LYS A 674 -25.66 -63.61 27.26
C LYS A 674 -26.66 -63.11 26.24
N THR A 675 -27.74 -63.86 26.04
CA THR A 675 -28.94 -63.43 25.32
C THR A 675 -30.16 -63.55 26.23
N SER A 676 -31.18 -62.72 26.01
CA SER A 676 -32.43 -62.76 26.77
C SER A 676 -33.61 -62.25 25.94
N GLN A 677 -34.77 -62.88 26.07
CA GLN A 677 -35.99 -62.47 25.37
C GLN A 677 -36.74 -61.43 26.19
N LEU A 678 -37.09 -60.31 25.55
CA LEU A 678 -37.80 -59.20 26.18
C LEU A 678 -39.27 -59.17 25.78
N VAL A 679 -40.12 -58.95 26.77
CA VAL A 679 -41.51 -58.51 26.64
C VAL A 679 -41.55 -56.99 26.82
N ALA A 680 -42.26 -56.28 25.93
CA ALA A 680 -42.46 -54.84 26.05
C ALA A 680 -43.55 -54.51 27.10
N PRO A 681 -43.50 -53.32 27.75
CA PRO A 681 -42.47 -52.29 27.67
C PRO A 681 -41.28 -52.52 28.64
N VAL A 682 -41.41 -53.45 29.58
CA VAL A 682 -40.46 -53.68 30.69
C VAL A 682 -40.19 -55.17 30.82
N SER A 683 -38.90 -55.53 30.95
CA SER A 683 -38.44 -56.89 31.18
C SER A 683 -37.33 -56.94 32.23
N GLN A 684 -37.09 -58.11 32.84
CA GLN A 684 -35.94 -58.35 33.70
C GLN A 684 -35.02 -59.41 33.08
N ILE A 685 -33.75 -59.05 32.87
CA ILE A 685 -32.69 -59.99 32.52
C ILE A 685 -32.00 -60.42 33.81
N HIS A 686 -31.96 -61.73 34.11
CA HIS A 686 -31.10 -62.22 35.17
C HIS A 686 -29.64 -62.19 34.70
N VAL A 687 -28.77 -61.59 35.50
CA VAL A 687 -27.34 -61.34 35.20
C VAL A 687 -26.43 -61.72 36.38
N GLY A 688 -26.94 -62.39 37.41
CA GLY A 688 -26.16 -62.83 38.58
C GLY A 688 -25.03 -63.82 38.24
N ASP A 689 -25.16 -64.51 37.11
CA ASP A 689 -24.18 -65.40 36.47
C ASP A 689 -23.06 -64.68 35.71
N LEU A 690 -23.15 -63.36 35.53
CA LEU A 690 -22.06 -62.56 34.98
C LEU A 690 -21.05 -62.17 36.09
N THR A 691 -19.77 -62.24 35.78
CA THR A 691 -18.69 -61.69 36.60
C THR A 691 -18.83 -60.18 36.79
N ALA A 692 -18.29 -59.63 37.88
CA ALA A 692 -18.22 -58.19 38.08
C ALA A 692 -17.48 -57.50 36.91
N GLY A 693 -18.03 -56.39 36.40
CA GLY A 693 -17.47 -55.71 35.22
C GLY A 693 -18.45 -54.82 34.46
N ILE A 694 -17.99 -54.22 33.36
CA ILE A 694 -18.81 -53.36 32.49
C ILE A 694 -19.24 -54.16 31.25
N TYR A 695 -20.53 -54.13 30.95
CA TYR A 695 -21.14 -54.85 29.83
C TYR A 695 -21.94 -53.92 28.94
N LEU A 696 -22.02 -54.24 27.64
CA LEU A 696 -22.83 -53.53 26.66
C LEU A 696 -24.08 -54.37 26.35
N LEU A 697 -25.25 -53.88 26.72
CA LEU A 697 -26.53 -54.40 26.26
C LEU A 697 -26.83 -53.82 24.86
N GLN A 698 -27.26 -54.68 23.93
CA GLN A 698 -27.79 -54.29 22.62
C GLN A 698 -29.14 -54.97 22.36
N ILE A 699 -30.06 -54.25 21.73
CA ILE A 699 -31.41 -54.72 21.36
C ILE A 699 -31.72 -54.24 19.94
N ALA A 700 -32.26 -55.12 19.12
CA ALA A 700 -32.68 -54.84 17.74
C ALA A 700 -34.18 -55.12 17.56
N VAL A 701 -34.95 -54.12 17.10
CA VAL A 701 -36.40 -54.25 16.83
C VAL A 701 -36.75 -53.44 15.58
N ASN A 702 -37.39 -54.07 14.59
CA ASN A 702 -37.85 -53.43 13.35
C ASN A 702 -36.79 -52.56 12.66
N GLY A 703 -35.54 -53.05 12.58
CA GLY A 703 -34.40 -52.33 11.98
C GLY A 703 -33.79 -51.23 12.86
N ASN A 704 -34.37 -50.91 14.02
CA ASN A 704 -33.80 -49.98 14.99
C ASN A 704 -32.90 -50.74 15.97
N HIS A 705 -31.69 -50.24 16.18
CA HIS A 705 -30.72 -50.78 17.13
C HIS A 705 -30.49 -49.78 18.26
N LEU A 706 -30.70 -50.20 19.51
CA LEU A 706 -30.31 -49.44 20.69
C LEU A 706 -29.26 -50.21 21.49
N SER A 707 -28.32 -49.47 22.08
CA SER A 707 -27.30 -50.02 22.96
C SER A 707 -27.07 -49.13 24.18
N GLN A 708 -26.74 -49.74 25.31
CA GLN A 708 -26.38 -49.02 26.55
C GLN A 708 -25.49 -49.88 27.44
N GLN A 709 -24.53 -49.24 28.12
CA GLN A 709 -23.66 -49.91 29.08
C GLN A 709 -24.32 -50.04 30.46
N PHE A 710 -24.02 -51.15 31.16
CA PHE A 710 -24.32 -51.32 32.57
C PHE A 710 -23.12 -51.94 33.31
N VAL A 711 -23.07 -51.70 34.62
CA VAL A 711 -22.04 -52.24 35.51
C VAL A 711 -22.63 -53.39 36.31
N LYS A 712 -22.05 -54.59 36.23
CA LYS A 712 -22.32 -55.72 37.11
C LYS A 712 -21.42 -55.60 38.35
N LEU A 713 -22.02 -55.63 39.54
CA LEU A 713 -21.34 -55.73 40.83
C LEU A 713 -20.84 -57.15 41.09
#